data_AF-A0A8D1G9A5-F1
#
_entry.id   AF-A0A8D1G9A5-F1
#
_cell.length_a   1.000
_cell.length_b   1.000
_cell.length_c   1.000
_cell.angle_alpha   90.00
_cell.angle_beta   90.00
_cell.angle_gamma   90.00
#
_symmetry.space_group_name_H-M   'P 1'
#
loop_
_entity.id
_entity.type
_entity.pdbx_description
1 polymer ?
#
loop_
_entity_poly.entity_id
_entity_poly.type
_entity_poly.pdbx_seq_one_letter_code
_entity_poly.pdbx_strand_id
1 'polypeptide(L)'
;MHGPHIAFPVTLGGMEVRWCTISDPEQQKCSDMSKAFQEAGIQPSLLCVQGTSADHCVQLITAREADAITLDGGAIYEAGKEHSLKPVVGEVYDQEVGTSYYAVAVVKRGSRVTINTLKGMKSCHTGINRTVGWNVPVGYLVESGRLSVMGCDVLKAVSDYFGGSCVPGAGDTSYSESLCRLCRGNTAGEGVCDKSPLERYYDYSGAFRCLAEGAGDVAFVKHSTVLENTDGKTLPSWGQALLSQDFELLCRDGSRADVTEWRRCHLARVPSHAVVVRADTDGGLIFRLLNEGQRLFSHEGSSFQMFSSDAYSQKNLLFKDATSELVPIATQTYEAWLGHEYVQAMKGLLCDPNRLPHYLRWCVLSTPEIQKCGDMAVAFSRQRLKPEIQCVSADSPQHCMERIQAGHIDAVTLRGEDIYMAGKTYGLVPAAGEHYAPEDRSNSYFVVAVVKRNSSYAFTLDELRGKRSCHPGFGSLAGWDIPVGALVQRGFIRPRDCDVLTAVSEFFSASCVPVNNPKNYPSSLCALCVGDEQGRNKCVGNSQERYYGYSGAFRCLVENAGDVAFVKHTTVFDNTNGHNSEPWAAVLMSEDYELLCPNGARAEVTQFAACNLAQIPSQAVMVRPDTNIFTVYGLLDKAQDLFGDDHNKNGFKMFDSSNYHGQDLLFKDATIRVVPVGERTTYRDWLGPDYVAALEGMLSQQCSGAAVTASGVSLLLLPLALTAGLLQPSL
;
A
#
# COMPACT_ATOMS: atom_id res chain seq x y z
N MET A 1 -41.21 -63.76 15.21
CA MET A 1 -39.73 -63.73 15.22
C MET A 1 -39.29 -62.39 14.65
N HIS A 2 -38.99 -61.45 15.54
CA HIS A 2 -38.43 -60.13 15.23
C HIS A 2 -37.20 -59.99 16.13
N GLY A 3 -36.02 -59.89 15.52
CA GLY A 3 -34.75 -59.68 16.21
C GLY A 3 -34.50 -58.19 16.45
N PRO A 4 -33.72 -57.82 17.49
CA PRO A 4 -33.77 -56.50 18.09
C PRO A 4 -32.93 -55.44 17.35
N HIS A 5 -33.43 -54.20 17.39
CA HIS A 5 -32.72 -52.99 17.06
C HIS A 5 -31.54 -52.77 18.02
N ILE A 6 -30.33 -52.64 17.48
CA ILE A 6 -29.15 -52.12 18.20
C ILE A 6 -29.20 -50.60 18.06
N ALA A 7 -29.56 -49.92 19.14
CA ALA A 7 -29.37 -48.48 19.29
C ALA A 7 -27.89 -48.23 19.62
N PHE A 8 -27.18 -47.54 18.73
CA PHE A 8 -25.91 -46.91 19.09
C PHE A 8 -26.21 -45.74 20.04
N PRO A 9 -25.60 -45.65 21.23
CA PRO A 9 -25.66 -44.44 22.01
C PRO A 9 -24.87 -43.38 21.26
N VAL A 10 -25.56 -42.35 20.78
CA VAL A 10 -24.93 -41.07 20.44
C VAL A 10 -24.38 -40.54 21.76
N THR A 11 -23.08 -40.70 21.98
CA THR A 11 -22.36 -39.96 23.01
C THR A 11 -22.49 -38.47 22.66
N LEU A 12 -23.33 -37.76 23.40
CA LEU A 12 -23.25 -36.31 23.55
C LEU A 12 -21.87 -36.01 24.14
N GLY A 13 -20.87 -35.81 23.28
CA GLY A 13 -19.59 -35.24 23.68
C GLY A 13 -19.90 -33.85 24.22
N GLY A 14 -19.72 -33.65 25.52
CA GLY A 14 -19.80 -32.32 26.12
C GLY A 14 -18.86 -31.40 25.37
N MET A 15 -19.36 -30.25 24.92
CA MET A 15 -18.47 -29.21 24.40
C MET A 15 -17.61 -28.76 25.58
N GLU A 16 -16.28 -28.80 25.42
CA GLU A 16 -15.30 -28.33 26.40
C GLU A 16 -14.45 -27.25 25.74
N VAL A 17 -13.98 -26.26 26.51
CA VAL A 17 -13.08 -25.21 26.04
C VAL A 17 -11.72 -25.38 26.69
N ARG A 18 -10.69 -25.70 25.90
CA ARG A 18 -9.31 -25.83 26.37
C ARG A 18 -8.57 -24.50 26.24
N TRP A 19 -8.37 -23.82 27.36
CA TRP A 19 -7.62 -22.58 27.46
C TRP A 19 -6.12 -22.86 27.52
N CYS A 20 -5.33 -22.22 26.66
CA CYS A 20 -3.88 -22.36 26.67
C CYS A 20 -3.24 -21.33 27.62
N THR A 21 -2.34 -21.78 28.48
CA THR A 21 -1.58 -20.94 29.42
C THR A 21 -0.09 -21.01 29.08
N ILE A 22 0.69 -19.99 29.46
CA ILE A 22 2.11 -19.87 29.08
C ILE A 22 3.07 -19.94 30.28
N SER A 23 2.56 -20.16 31.49
CA SER A 23 3.39 -20.27 32.71
C SER A 23 2.68 -21.07 33.82
N ASP A 24 3.44 -21.58 34.79
CA ASP A 24 2.88 -22.32 35.94
C ASP A 24 1.87 -21.48 36.75
N PRO A 25 2.12 -20.20 37.09
CA PRO A 25 1.14 -19.38 37.82
C PRO A 25 -0.12 -19.11 37.02
N GLU A 26 0.00 -18.99 35.69
CA GLU A 26 -1.15 -18.83 34.81
C GLU A 26 -1.96 -20.12 34.69
N GLN A 27 -1.29 -21.28 34.62
CA GLN A 27 -1.93 -22.60 34.68
C GLN A 27 -2.67 -22.80 36.00
N GLN A 28 -2.09 -22.36 37.13
CA GLN A 28 -2.75 -22.38 38.43
C GLN A 28 -3.99 -21.48 38.45
N LYS A 29 -3.88 -20.22 37.99
CA LYS A 29 -5.03 -19.31 37.89
C LYS A 29 -6.12 -19.86 36.97
N CYS A 30 -5.76 -20.47 35.85
CA CYS A 30 -6.71 -21.11 34.95
C CYS A 30 -7.44 -22.28 35.64
N SER A 31 -6.71 -23.10 36.39
CA SER A 31 -7.29 -24.23 37.13
C SER A 31 -8.27 -23.76 38.22
N ASP A 32 -7.93 -22.69 38.93
CA ASP A 32 -8.81 -22.08 39.92
C ASP A 32 -10.04 -21.44 39.25
N MET A 33 -9.87 -20.79 38.09
CA MET A 33 -10.96 -20.24 37.28
C MET A 33 -11.90 -21.35 36.80
N SER A 34 -11.35 -22.46 36.29
CA SER A 34 -12.09 -23.65 35.86
C SER A 34 -12.93 -24.22 36.99
N LYS A 35 -12.35 -24.36 38.19
CA LYS A 35 -13.04 -24.83 39.38
C LYS A 35 -14.16 -23.89 39.80
N ALA A 36 -13.91 -22.58 39.84
CA ALA A 36 -14.93 -21.58 40.18
C ALA A 36 -16.10 -21.60 39.18
N PHE A 37 -15.81 -21.76 37.88
CA PHE A 37 -16.83 -21.87 36.84
C PHE A 37 -17.67 -23.13 37.02
N GLN A 38 -17.02 -24.26 37.32
CA GLN A 38 -17.71 -25.52 37.59
C GLN A 38 -18.61 -25.44 38.84
N GLU A 39 -18.13 -24.84 39.93
CA GLU A 39 -18.90 -24.64 41.17
C GLU A 39 -20.09 -23.71 40.98
N ALA A 40 -19.97 -22.71 40.10
CA ALA A 40 -21.06 -21.82 39.72
C ALA A 40 -22.00 -22.41 38.65
N GLY A 41 -21.73 -23.62 38.15
CA GLY A 41 -22.56 -24.28 37.14
C GLY A 41 -22.46 -23.67 35.73
N ILE A 42 -21.38 -22.93 35.44
CA ILE A 42 -21.13 -22.33 34.12
C ILE A 42 -20.79 -23.45 33.11
N GLN A 43 -21.35 -23.35 31.90
CA GLN A 43 -21.14 -24.30 30.80
C GLN A 43 -20.74 -23.57 29.52
N PRO A 44 -19.89 -24.14 28.63
CA PRO A 44 -19.23 -25.45 28.71
C PRO A 44 -18.12 -25.54 29.77
N SER A 45 -17.58 -26.74 30.02
CA SER A 45 -16.43 -26.92 30.93
C SER A 45 -15.18 -26.19 30.39
N LEU A 46 -14.41 -25.59 31.30
CA LEU A 46 -13.12 -24.97 31.00
C LEU A 46 -12.00 -25.91 31.42
N LEU A 47 -11.08 -26.22 30.51
CA LEU A 47 -9.86 -26.99 30.77
C LEU A 47 -8.63 -26.12 30.51
N CYS A 48 -7.50 -26.46 31.11
CA CYS A 48 -6.27 -25.67 31.02
C CYS A 48 -5.15 -26.52 30.41
N VAL A 49 -4.62 -26.09 29.27
CA VAL A 49 -3.51 -26.72 28.55
C VAL A 49 -2.29 -25.82 28.69
N GLN A 50 -1.17 -26.39 29.14
CA GLN A 50 0.04 -25.61 29.35
C GLN A 50 0.93 -25.63 28.11
N GLY A 51 1.18 -24.45 27.54
CA GLY A 51 2.20 -24.19 26.53
C GLY A 51 3.47 -23.60 27.15
N THR A 52 4.50 -23.44 26.32
CA THR A 52 5.79 -22.86 26.72
C THR A 52 5.93 -21.38 26.35
N SER A 53 5.07 -20.89 25.46
CA SER A 53 5.02 -19.51 24.98
C SER A 53 3.68 -19.24 24.29
N ALA A 54 3.39 -17.96 24.02
CA ALA A 54 2.21 -17.58 23.24
C ALA A 54 2.21 -18.24 21.85
N ASP A 55 3.35 -18.25 21.16
CA ASP A 55 3.49 -18.89 19.84
C ASP A 55 3.29 -20.40 19.90
N HIS A 56 3.80 -21.07 20.94
CA HIS A 56 3.54 -22.48 21.14
C HIS A 56 2.04 -22.73 21.38
N CYS A 57 1.37 -21.88 22.15
CA CYS A 57 -0.09 -21.96 22.30
C CYS A 57 -0.84 -21.75 20.97
N VAL A 58 -0.39 -20.83 20.10
CA VAL A 58 -0.93 -20.66 18.74
C VAL A 58 -0.76 -21.95 17.92
N GLN A 59 0.39 -22.61 18.01
CA GLN A 59 0.65 -23.91 17.39
C GLN A 59 -0.27 -25.01 17.95
N LEU A 60 -0.44 -25.09 19.27
CA LEU A 60 -1.35 -26.04 19.93
C LEU A 60 -2.81 -25.82 19.51
N ILE A 61 -3.25 -24.56 19.40
CA ILE A 61 -4.59 -24.23 18.90
C ILE A 61 -4.74 -24.68 17.45
N THR A 62 -3.73 -24.45 16.61
CA THR A 62 -3.70 -24.89 15.21
C THR A 62 -3.76 -26.43 15.11
N ALA A 63 -3.01 -27.12 15.97
CA ALA A 63 -2.95 -28.59 16.07
C ALA A 63 -4.20 -29.21 16.70
N ARG A 64 -5.18 -28.40 17.12
CA ARG A 64 -6.40 -28.83 17.86
C ARG A 64 -6.10 -29.46 19.22
N GLU A 65 -4.98 -29.10 19.84
CA GLU A 65 -4.59 -29.52 21.20
C GLU A 65 -5.07 -28.52 22.27
N ALA A 66 -5.25 -27.25 21.88
CA ALA A 66 -5.94 -26.21 22.66
C ALA A 66 -7.03 -25.53 21.81
N ASP A 67 -7.85 -24.67 22.41
CA ASP A 67 -8.97 -24.00 21.73
C ASP A 67 -8.88 -22.46 21.76
N ALA A 68 -8.38 -21.88 22.85
CA ALA A 68 -8.36 -20.43 23.03
C ALA A 68 -7.11 -19.93 23.80
N ILE A 69 -6.68 -18.71 23.50
CA ILE A 69 -5.66 -17.95 24.25
C ILE A 69 -5.88 -16.45 24.07
N THR A 70 -5.56 -15.64 25.09
CA THR A 70 -5.52 -14.17 24.96
C THR A 70 -4.17 -13.71 24.41
N LEU A 71 -4.17 -12.95 23.32
CA LEU A 71 -2.97 -12.42 22.66
C LEU A 71 -2.99 -10.89 22.58
N ASP A 72 -1.81 -10.28 22.54
CA ASP A 72 -1.66 -8.87 22.18
C ASP A 72 -1.74 -8.64 20.67
N GLY A 73 -1.84 -7.38 20.24
CA GLY A 73 -2.01 -7.03 18.82
C GLY A 73 -0.94 -7.60 17.87
N GLY A 74 0.32 -7.71 18.30
CA GLY A 74 1.39 -8.28 17.49
C GLY A 74 1.22 -9.79 17.30
N ALA A 75 0.99 -10.51 18.40
CA ALA A 75 0.74 -11.95 18.35
C ALA A 75 -0.58 -12.29 17.64
N ILE A 76 -1.62 -11.44 17.73
CA ILE A 76 -2.85 -11.58 16.93
C ILE A 76 -2.56 -11.47 15.43
N TYR A 77 -1.69 -10.55 15.03
CA TYR A 77 -1.29 -10.39 13.62
C TYR A 77 -0.61 -11.65 13.09
N GLU A 78 0.37 -12.20 13.82
CA GLU A 78 1.08 -13.41 13.42
C GLU A 78 0.17 -14.64 13.43
N ALA A 79 -0.65 -14.81 14.48
CA ALA A 79 -1.62 -15.89 14.58
C ALA A 79 -2.66 -15.86 13.45
N GLY A 80 -3.13 -14.67 13.07
CA GLY A 80 -4.06 -14.49 11.96
C GLY A 80 -3.41 -14.78 10.61
N LYS A 81 -2.23 -14.19 10.36
CA LYS A 81 -1.53 -14.29 9.09
C LYS A 81 -0.99 -15.70 8.79
N GLU A 82 -0.31 -16.31 9.77
CA GLU A 82 0.42 -17.56 9.55
C GLU A 82 -0.41 -18.80 9.93
N HIS A 83 -1.37 -18.66 10.86
CA HIS A 83 -2.14 -19.77 11.41
C HIS A 83 -3.65 -19.68 11.15
N SER A 84 -4.12 -18.62 10.47
CA SER A 84 -5.55 -18.40 10.18
C SER A 84 -6.44 -18.42 11.44
N LEU A 85 -5.90 -17.99 12.58
CA LEU A 85 -6.69 -17.80 13.80
C LEU A 85 -7.47 -16.49 13.75
N LYS A 86 -8.59 -16.43 14.46
CA LYS A 86 -9.46 -15.24 14.53
C LYS A 86 -9.63 -14.75 15.96
N PRO A 87 -9.63 -13.43 16.20
CA PRO A 87 -10.00 -12.84 17.48
C PRO A 87 -11.53 -12.89 17.65
N VAL A 88 -12.01 -13.29 18.84
CA VAL A 88 -13.44 -13.49 19.12
C VAL A 88 -13.96 -12.66 20.31
N VAL A 89 -13.11 -12.37 21.29
CA VAL A 89 -13.46 -11.57 22.47
C VAL A 89 -12.35 -10.57 22.74
N GLY A 90 -12.68 -9.29 22.92
CA GLY A 90 -11.71 -8.23 23.20
C GLY A 90 -11.74 -7.76 24.64
N GLU A 91 -10.58 -7.35 25.18
CA GLU A 91 -10.49 -6.71 26.50
C GLU A 91 -10.86 -5.21 26.42
N VAL A 92 -11.53 -4.68 27.45
CA VAL A 92 -11.81 -3.24 27.63
C VAL A 92 -11.05 -2.74 28.85
N TYR A 93 -10.24 -1.69 28.68
CA TYR A 93 -9.43 -1.15 29.78
C TYR A 93 -10.00 0.14 30.39
N ASP A 94 -10.72 0.92 29.60
CA ASP A 94 -11.30 2.20 30.01
C ASP A 94 -12.61 2.45 29.24
N GLN A 95 -13.61 3.02 29.90
CA GLN A 95 -14.91 3.34 29.30
C GLN A 95 -14.82 4.46 28.25
N GLU A 96 -13.83 5.37 28.32
CA GLU A 96 -13.67 6.46 27.33
C GLU A 96 -13.09 6.01 25.98
N VAL A 97 -12.15 5.05 26.01
CA VAL A 97 -11.39 4.60 24.82
C VAL A 97 -11.77 3.18 24.39
N GLY A 98 -12.52 2.47 25.23
CA GLY A 98 -13.07 1.14 25.00
C GLY A 98 -11.98 0.07 24.86
N THR A 99 -12.01 -0.64 23.74
CA THR A 99 -11.08 -1.73 23.39
C THR A 99 -9.83 -1.24 22.65
N SER A 100 -9.41 0.02 22.82
CA SER A 100 -8.29 0.56 22.05
C SER A 100 -7.61 1.74 22.72
N TYR A 101 -6.40 2.07 22.26
CA TYR A 101 -5.75 3.34 22.52
C TYR A 101 -4.99 3.81 21.27
N TYR A 102 -4.60 5.07 21.22
CA TYR A 102 -3.93 5.65 20.06
C TYR A 102 -2.45 5.84 20.31
N ALA A 103 -1.63 5.41 19.34
CA ALA A 103 -0.20 5.68 19.29
C ALA A 103 0.03 7.05 18.64
N VAL A 104 0.77 7.92 19.31
CA VAL A 104 1.05 9.29 18.85
C VAL A 104 2.55 9.57 18.90
N ALA A 105 3.01 10.48 18.04
CA ALA A 105 4.33 11.08 18.11
C ALA A 105 4.21 12.50 18.64
N VAL A 106 4.89 12.79 19.75
CA VAL A 106 4.81 14.06 20.47
C VAL A 106 6.13 14.82 20.31
N VAL A 107 6.03 16.13 20.11
CA VAL A 107 7.16 17.06 20.05
C VAL A 107 6.89 18.28 20.93
N LYS A 108 7.94 19.03 21.26
CA LYS A 108 7.78 20.34 21.91
C LYS A 108 7.21 21.38 20.93
N ARG A 109 6.32 22.24 21.43
CA ARG A 109 5.86 23.43 20.71
C ARG A 109 7.05 24.34 20.39
N GLY A 110 7.07 24.92 19.20
CA GLY A 110 8.19 25.73 18.70
C GLY A 110 9.32 24.93 18.03
N SER A 111 9.32 23.60 18.11
CA SER A 111 10.15 22.76 17.23
C SER A 111 9.78 22.99 15.75
N ARG A 112 10.65 22.67 14.79
CA ARG A 112 10.31 22.59 13.35
C ARG A 112 10.13 21.15 12.86
N VAL A 113 10.19 20.18 13.78
CA VAL A 113 10.05 18.76 13.46
C VAL A 113 8.63 18.48 13.00
N THR A 114 8.51 17.78 11.88
CA THR A 114 7.29 17.15 11.38
C THR A 114 7.53 15.65 11.22
N ILE A 115 6.49 14.87 10.93
CA ILE A 115 6.64 13.43 10.66
C ILE A 115 7.59 13.15 9.47
N ASN A 116 7.77 14.13 8.58
CA ASN A 116 8.59 14.02 7.36
C ASN A 116 10.06 14.37 7.60
N THR A 117 10.40 14.95 8.74
CA THR A 117 11.75 15.48 9.03
C THR A 117 12.39 14.79 10.24
N LEU A 118 12.04 13.52 10.48
CA LEU A 118 12.54 12.75 11.63
C LEU A 118 13.96 12.21 11.44
N LYS A 119 14.45 12.12 10.20
CA LYS A 119 15.81 11.66 9.91
C LYS A 119 16.83 12.57 10.58
N GLY A 120 17.74 11.99 11.36
CA GLY A 120 18.77 12.67 12.13
C GLY A 120 18.30 13.29 13.46
N MET A 121 17.00 13.27 13.75
CA MET A 121 16.46 13.77 15.03
C MET A 121 16.72 12.76 16.16
N LYS A 122 16.68 13.23 17.41
CA LYS A 122 16.79 12.38 18.60
C LYS A 122 15.43 11.84 19.01
N SER A 123 15.30 10.55 19.30
CA SER A 123 14.00 9.93 19.60
C SER A 123 13.92 9.25 20.97
N CYS A 124 12.73 9.28 21.57
CA CYS A 124 12.41 8.66 22.85
C CYS A 124 11.33 7.57 22.65
N HIS A 125 11.63 6.35 23.08
CA HIS A 125 10.78 5.18 22.87
C HIS A 125 10.42 4.52 24.20
N THR A 126 9.22 3.95 24.31
CA THR A 126 8.78 3.26 25.53
C THR A 126 9.55 1.96 25.83
N GLY A 127 10.27 1.44 24.84
CA GLY A 127 11.05 0.20 24.89
C GLY A 127 10.94 -0.62 23.60
N ILE A 128 11.95 -1.46 23.33
CA ILE A 128 12.01 -2.34 22.16
C ILE A 128 10.85 -3.34 22.16
N ASN A 129 10.32 -3.64 20.97
CA ASN A 129 9.18 -4.54 20.73
C ASN A 129 7.89 -4.16 21.46
N ARG A 130 7.75 -2.89 21.87
CA ARG A 130 6.51 -2.37 22.45
C ARG A 130 5.64 -1.73 21.39
N THR A 131 4.33 -1.93 21.51
CA THR A 131 3.36 -1.54 20.49
C THR A 131 3.45 -0.07 20.06
N VAL A 132 3.38 0.86 21.02
CA VAL A 132 3.33 2.30 20.74
C VAL A 132 4.70 2.92 20.58
N GLY A 133 5.66 2.51 21.41
CA GLY A 133 6.99 3.10 21.40
C GLY A 133 7.92 2.51 20.36
N TRP A 134 7.58 1.38 19.74
CA TRP A 134 8.45 0.71 18.77
C TRP A 134 7.68 0.22 17.55
N ASN A 135 6.74 -0.71 17.72
CA ASN A 135 6.18 -1.46 16.60
C ASN A 135 5.43 -0.55 15.61
N VAL A 136 4.51 0.28 16.12
CA VAL A 136 3.75 1.24 15.31
C VAL A 136 4.66 2.30 14.68
N PRO A 137 5.49 3.06 15.42
CA PRO A 137 6.25 4.14 14.80
C PRO A 137 7.32 3.63 13.82
N VAL A 138 8.03 2.56 14.14
CA VAL A 138 9.02 1.97 13.22
C VAL A 138 8.32 1.38 12.01
N GLY A 139 7.26 0.59 12.23
CA GLY A 139 6.45 0.02 11.16
C GLY A 139 5.87 1.06 10.21
N TYR A 140 5.30 2.14 10.74
CA TYR A 140 4.80 3.27 9.96
C TYR A 140 5.92 3.98 9.18
N LEU A 141 7.09 4.20 9.78
CA LEU A 141 8.21 4.82 9.06
C LEU A 141 8.68 3.96 7.89
N VAL A 142 8.66 2.63 8.03
CA VAL A 142 9.00 1.69 6.95
C VAL A 142 7.92 1.67 5.87
N GLU A 143 6.66 1.47 6.26
CA GLU A 143 5.52 1.38 5.35
C GLU A 143 5.36 2.65 4.51
N SER A 144 5.47 3.79 5.18
CA SER A 144 5.36 5.09 4.53
C SER A 144 6.63 5.49 3.76
N GLY A 145 7.63 4.61 3.73
CA GLY A 145 8.85 4.75 2.93
C GLY A 145 9.87 5.76 3.45
N ARG A 146 9.65 6.29 4.65
CA ARG A 146 10.57 7.23 5.32
C ARG A 146 11.81 6.52 5.85
N LEU A 147 11.70 5.24 6.17
CA LEU A 147 12.77 4.38 6.67
C LEU A 147 12.94 3.16 5.75
N SER A 148 14.06 3.09 5.04
CA SER A 148 14.40 1.92 4.22
C SER A 148 15.09 0.84 5.06
N VAL A 149 14.62 -0.42 4.93
CA VAL A 149 15.16 -1.58 5.64
C VAL A 149 15.74 -2.57 4.64
N MET A 150 17.06 -2.74 4.66
CA MET A 150 17.76 -3.74 3.86
C MET A 150 17.92 -5.04 4.65
N GLY A 151 17.60 -6.18 4.03
CA GLY A 151 17.87 -7.49 4.61
C GLY A 151 17.18 -7.77 5.96
N CYS A 152 16.07 -7.10 6.26
CA CYS A 152 15.34 -7.22 7.52
C CYS A 152 16.09 -6.79 8.79
N ASP A 153 17.20 -6.04 8.66
CA ASP A 153 17.88 -5.46 9.83
C ASP A 153 17.23 -4.12 10.23
N VAL A 154 16.07 -4.22 10.87
CA VAL A 154 15.29 -3.06 11.34
C VAL A 154 16.08 -2.26 12.39
N LEU A 155 16.83 -2.93 13.27
CA LEU A 155 17.60 -2.25 14.32
C LEU A 155 18.70 -1.38 13.71
N LYS A 156 19.40 -1.89 12.70
CA LYS A 156 20.36 -1.09 11.93
C LYS A 156 19.70 0.12 11.29
N ALA A 157 18.58 -0.10 10.60
CA ALA A 157 17.89 0.96 9.89
C ALA A 157 17.47 2.09 10.85
N VAL A 158 16.86 1.75 12.00
CA VAL A 158 16.47 2.73 13.02
C VAL A 158 17.68 3.44 13.63
N SER A 159 18.75 2.69 13.92
CA SER A 159 20.02 3.22 14.44
C SER A 159 20.67 4.24 13.51
N ASP A 160 20.61 4.01 12.20
CA ASP A 160 21.17 4.89 11.16
C ASP A 160 20.23 6.07 10.84
N TYR A 161 18.92 5.91 11.10
CA TYR A 161 17.91 6.92 10.78
C TYR A 161 17.84 8.05 11.78
N PHE A 162 17.83 7.75 13.08
CA PHE A 162 17.81 8.75 14.15
C PHE A 162 19.23 9.17 14.54
N GLY A 163 19.39 10.44 14.95
CA GLY A 163 20.70 10.96 15.42
C GLY A 163 21.14 10.39 16.76
N GLY A 164 20.27 9.64 17.44
CA GLY A 164 20.49 8.98 18.72
C GLY A 164 19.14 8.73 19.38
N SER A 165 19.00 7.64 20.13
CA SER A 165 17.71 7.25 20.72
C SER A 165 17.85 6.87 22.19
N CYS A 166 16.73 6.88 22.92
CA CYS A 166 16.58 6.00 24.07
C CYS A 166 15.52 4.94 23.76
N VAL A 167 15.97 3.70 23.61
CA VAL A 167 15.17 2.50 23.34
C VAL A 167 15.46 1.46 24.44
N PRO A 168 14.78 1.54 25.59
CA PRO A 168 14.94 0.59 26.68
C PRO A 168 14.81 -0.88 26.21
N GLY A 169 15.73 -1.73 26.64
CA GLY A 169 15.87 -3.13 26.23
C GLY A 169 16.76 -3.36 25.00
N ALA A 170 17.32 -2.31 24.39
CA ALA A 170 18.26 -2.46 23.28
C ALA A 170 19.74 -2.63 23.70
N GLY A 171 20.01 -2.77 25.01
CA GLY A 171 21.36 -2.80 25.58
C GLY A 171 22.23 -3.95 25.05
N ASP A 172 21.66 -5.14 24.88
CA ASP A 172 22.37 -6.33 24.39
C ASP A 172 22.41 -6.44 22.85
N THR A 173 21.89 -5.43 22.15
CA THR A 173 21.87 -5.43 20.68
C THR A 173 23.19 -4.91 20.11
N SER A 174 23.52 -5.29 18.88
CA SER A 174 24.70 -4.79 18.16
C SER A 174 24.70 -3.28 17.89
N TYR A 175 23.56 -2.61 18.12
CA TYR A 175 23.34 -1.19 17.84
C TYR A 175 23.07 -0.36 19.12
N SER A 176 23.42 -0.91 20.29
CA SER A 176 23.18 -0.29 21.59
C SER A 176 23.78 1.11 21.71
N GLU A 177 24.93 1.39 21.07
CA GLU A 177 25.57 2.71 21.12
C GLU A 177 24.65 3.83 20.61
N SER A 178 23.92 3.62 19.51
CA SER A 178 22.96 4.60 18.99
C SER A 178 21.60 4.50 19.69
N LEU A 179 21.09 3.28 19.89
CA LEU A 179 19.74 3.03 20.40
C LEU A 179 19.59 3.33 21.90
N CYS A 180 20.67 3.28 22.67
CA CYS A 180 20.71 3.61 24.10
C CYS A 180 21.38 4.95 24.40
N ARG A 181 21.82 5.71 23.38
CA ARG A 181 22.61 6.94 23.52
C ARG A 181 21.99 7.98 24.45
N LEU A 182 20.66 8.08 24.45
CA LEU A 182 19.92 9.08 25.24
C LEU A 182 19.43 8.54 26.58
N CYS A 183 19.52 7.23 26.80
CA CYS A 183 19.11 6.60 28.06
C CYS A 183 20.06 7.00 29.21
N ARG A 184 19.57 7.02 30.44
CA ARG A 184 20.31 7.60 31.59
C ARG A 184 20.42 6.68 32.80
N GLY A 185 19.60 5.64 32.90
CA GLY A 185 19.49 4.81 34.08
C GLY A 185 18.82 5.54 35.25
N ASN A 186 19.05 5.04 36.45
CA ASN A 186 18.56 5.63 37.69
C ASN A 186 19.37 6.89 38.07
N THR A 187 19.13 7.45 39.26
CA THR A 187 19.89 8.63 39.75
C THR A 187 21.39 8.38 39.94
N ALA A 188 21.80 7.13 40.10
CA ALA A 188 23.21 6.71 40.19
C ALA A 188 23.83 6.36 38.82
N GLY A 189 23.04 6.41 37.74
CA GLY A 189 23.48 6.00 36.39
C GLY A 189 23.54 4.49 36.19
N GLU A 190 22.89 3.71 37.07
CA GLU A 190 22.79 2.25 36.94
C GLU A 190 21.54 1.86 36.15
N GLY A 191 21.56 0.71 35.48
CA GLY A 191 20.42 0.23 34.70
C GLY A 191 20.14 1.05 33.45
N VAL A 192 21.17 1.68 32.86
CA VAL A 192 21.03 2.46 31.62
C VAL A 192 20.49 1.58 30.51
N CYS A 193 19.43 2.04 29.86
CA CYS A 193 18.75 1.33 28.77
C CYS A 193 18.13 -0.01 29.18
N ASP A 194 17.97 -0.28 30.47
CA ASP A 194 17.27 -1.47 30.95
C ASP A 194 15.77 -1.39 30.59
N LYS A 195 15.15 -2.53 30.27
CA LYS A 195 13.71 -2.61 30.00
C LYS A 195 12.93 -2.71 31.31
N SER A 196 13.24 -1.81 32.24
CA SER A 196 12.65 -1.77 33.58
C SER A 196 12.51 -0.33 34.07
N PRO A 197 11.70 -0.08 35.11
CA PRO A 197 11.58 1.25 35.72
C PRO A 197 12.89 1.80 36.33
N LEU A 198 13.97 1.00 36.39
CA LEU A 198 15.29 1.47 36.80
C LEU A 198 15.84 2.49 35.79
N GLU A 199 15.56 2.30 34.50
CA GLU A 199 15.78 3.31 33.47
C GLU A 199 14.68 4.37 33.57
N ARG A 200 15.05 5.62 33.89
CA ARG A 200 14.08 6.71 34.07
C ARG A 200 13.30 7.08 32.81
N TYR A 201 13.82 6.74 31.63
CA TYR A 201 13.16 6.96 30.35
C TYR A 201 12.36 5.75 29.85
N TYR A 202 12.17 4.73 30.70
CA TYR A 202 11.34 3.58 30.40
C TYR A 202 9.84 3.88 30.45
N ASP A 203 9.08 3.17 29.62
CA ASP A 203 7.63 3.25 29.52
C ASP A 203 7.07 4.59 29.02
N TYR A 204 5.75 4.74 28.98
CA TYR A 204 5.07 5.92 28.45
C TYR A 204 5.54 7.21 29.12
N SER A 205 5.50 7.26 30.46
CA SER A 205 5.92 8.43 31.22
C SER A 205 7.41 8.71 31.06
N GLY A 206 8.27 7.68 31.02
CA GLY A 206 9.71 7.86 30.82
C GLY A 206 10.07 8.34 29.41
N ALA A 207 9.41 7.82 28.37
CA ALA A 207 9.62 8.28 27.00
C ALA A 207 9.17 9.73 26.83
N PHE A 208 8.05 10.13 27.44
CA PHE A 208 7.62 11.54 27.48
C PHE A 208 8.60 12.40 28.31
N ARG A 209 9.11 11.89 29.43
CA ARG A 209 10.14 12.56 30.25
C ARG A 209 11.42 12.83 29.44
N CYS A 210 11.87 11.87 28.63
CA CYS A 210 13.02 12.01 27.73
C CYS A 210 12.86 13.19 26.77
N LEU A 211 11.66 13.40 26.23
CA LEU A 211 11.34 14.59 25.42
C LEU A 211 11.31 15.85 26.30
N ALA A 212 10.60 15.82 27.43
CA ALA A 212 10.42 16.97 28.31
C ALA A 212 11.75 17.52 28.85
N GLU A 213 12.69 16.65 29.24
CA GLU A 213 14.04 17.00 29.69
C GLU A 213 14.97 17.43 28.53
N GLY A 214 14.51 17.36 27.28
CA GLY A 214 15.27 17.77 26.10
C GLY A 214 16.35 16.78 25.65
N ALA A 215 16.34 15.56 26.19
CA ALA A 215 17.23 14.50 25.73
C ALA A 215 16.89 14.11 24.29
N GLY A 216 15.60 13.91 23.98
CA GLY A 216 15.10 13.70 22.62
C GLY A 216 14.29 14.86 22.07
N ASP A 217 14.07 14.83 20.75
CA ASP A 217 13.31 15.82 19.98
C ASP A 217 11.88 15.34 19.69
N VAL A 218 11.65 14.02 19.71
CA VAL A 218 10.35 13.36 19.52
C VAL A 218 10.16 12.22 20.54
N ALA A 219 8.95 12.02 21.06
CA ALA A 219 8.58 10.86 21.86
C ALA A 219 7.40 10.09 21.26
N PHE A 220 7.51 8.76 21.22
CA PHE A 220 6.44 7.87 20.75
C PHE A 220 5.70 7.28 21.96
N VAL A 221 4.48 7.77 22.23
CA VAL A 221 3.71 7.48 23.45
C VAL A 221 2.21 7.35 23.15
N LYS A 222 1.40 7.02 24.17
CA LYS A 222 -0.05 6.99 24.02
C LYS A 222 -0.60 8.41 23.98
N HIS A 223 -1.75 8.58 23.33
CA HIS A 223 -2.48 9.85 23.29
C HIS A 223 -2.76 10.47 24.68
N SER A 224 -2.99 9.64 25.72
CA SER A 224 -3.26 10.12 27.08
C SER A 224 -2.01 10.57 27.85
N THR A 225 -0.81 10.13 27.43
CA THR A 225 0.42 10.25 28.23
C THR A 225 0.79 11.70 28.53
N VAL A 226 0.57 12.64 27.60
CA VAL A 226 0.85 14.06 27.86
C VAL A 226 -0.05 14.57 28.98
N LEU A 227 -1.38 14.37 28.84
CA LEU A 227 -2.38 14.84 29.81
C LEU A 227 -2.31 14.15 31.19
N GLU A 228 -1.66 13.00 31.27
CA GLU A 228 -1.36 12.27 32.51
C GLU A 228 -0.11 12.83 33.23
N ASN A 229 0.78 13.52 32.51
CA ASN A 229 2.08 13.97 33.03
C ASN A 229 2.26 15.51 32.98
N THR A 230 1.21 16.26 32.64
CA THR A 230 1.18 17.74 32.62
C THR A 230 0.06 18.30 33.47
N ASP A 231 -0.07 19.63 33.52
CA ASP A 231 -1.22 20.35 34.08
C ASP A 231 -1.50 19.98 35.55
N GLY A 232 -0.43 19.95 36.35
CA GLY A 232 -0.49 19.62 37.78
C GLY A 232 -0.41 18.14 38.12
N LYS A 233 -0.31 17.25 37.11
CA LYS A 233 -0.14 15.80 37.31
C LYS A 233 1.30 15.32 37.12
N THR A 234 2.22 16.21 36.76
CA THR A 234 3.65 15.87 36.62
C THR A 234 4.19 15.32 37.94
N LEU A 235 4.92 14.20 37.88
CA LEU A 235 5.52 13.61 39.08
C LEU A 235 6.54 14.59 39.71
N PRO A 236 6.53 14.77 41.04
CA PRO A 236 7.47 15.68 41.73
C PRO A 236 8.94 15.35 41.43
N SER A 237 9.26 14.09 41.16
CA SER A 237 10.61 13.60 40.82
C SER A 237 11.17 14.13 39.49
N TRP A 238 10.37 14.85 38.70
CA TRP A 238 10.79 15.47 37.45
C TRP A 238 11.30 16.89 37.67
N GLY A 239 11.03 17.49 38.84
CA GLY A 239 11.57 18.79 39.24
C GLY A 239 11.05 20.00 38.46
N GLN A 240 10.05 19.84 37.58
CA GLN A 240 9.44 20.91 36.79
C GLN A 240 7.96 20.65 36.58
N ALA A 241 7.15 21.71 36.64
CA ALA A 241 5.74 21.66 36.24
C ALA A 241 5.65 21.83 34.73
N LEU A 242 5.02 20.87 34.04
CA LEU A 242 4.85 20.88 32.59
C LEU A 242 3.41 21.27 32.24
N LEU A 243 3.23 22.05 31.17
CA LEU A 243 1.91 22.38 30.63
C LEU A 243 1.65 21.58 29.35
N SER A 244 0.44 21.04 29.17
CA SER A 244 0.10 20.27 27.96
C SER A 244 0.24 21.10 26.68
N GLN A 245 -0.06 22.40 26.77
CA GLN A 245 0.04 23.34 25.66
C GLN A 245 1.48 23.52 25.13
N ASP A 246 2.51 23.13 25.89
CA ASP A 246 3.92 23.21 25.45
C ASP A 246 4.31 22.07 24.51
N PHE A 247 3.37 21.18 24.17
CA PHE A 247 3.57 20.01 23.32
C PHE A 247 2.55 19.96 22.20
N GLU A 248 2.92 19.30 21.10
CA GLU A 248 2.09 19.12 19.90
C GLU A 248 2.27 17.69 19.36
N LEU A 249 1.28 17.22 18.61
CA LEU A 249 1.30 15.93 17.92
C LEU A 249 1.83 16.09 16.50
N LEU A 250 2.52 15.06 16.00
CA LEU A 250 2.87 14.93 14.59
C LEU A 250 1.82 14.07 13.87
N CYS A 251 1.20 14.63 12.84
CA CYS A 251 0.16 13.95 12.08
C CYS A 251 0.74 13.25 10.84
N ARG A 252 0.07 12.20 10.37
CA ARG A 252 0.51 11.40 9.20
C ARG A 252 0.60 12.23 7.91
N ASP A 253 -0.25 13.22 7.77
CA ASP A 253 -0.30 14.15 6.63
C ASP A 253 0.87 15.17 6.61
N GLY A 254 1.76 15.14 7.60
CA GLY A 254 2.87 16.08 7.73
C GLY A 254 2.55 17.34 8.54
N SER A 255 1.28 17.55 8.90
CA SER A 255 0.87 18.65 9.77
C SER A 255 1.15 18.36 11.24
N ARG A 256 0.84 19.34 12.08
CA ARG A 256 0.90 19.25 13.53
C ARG A 256 -0.45 19.65 14.11
N ALA A 257 -0.80 19.07 15.23
CA ALA A 257 -2.06 19.36 15.92
C ALA A 257 -1.85 19.45 17.43
N ASP A 258 -2.83 20.05 18.12
CA ASP A 258 -2.84 20.06 19.58
C ASP A 258 -2.96 18.65 20.15
N VAL A 259 -2.46 18.45 21.37
CA VAL A 259 -2.48 17.14 22.05
C VAL A 259 -3.89 16.61 22.31
N THR A 260 -4.91 17.47 22.27
CA THR A 260 -6.32 17.11 22.39
C THR A 260 -6.93 16.58 21.08
N GLU A 261 -6.31 16.85 19.93
CA GLU A 261 -6.79 16.41 18.60
C GLU A 261 -6.30 15.00 18.21
N TRP A 262 -5.88 14.18 19.18
CA TRP A 262 -5.33 12.84 18.95
C TRP A 262 -6.26 11.91 18.14
N ARG A 263 -7.58 12.11 18.19
CA ARG A 263 -8.55 11.35 17.36
C ARG A 263 -8.34 11.57 15.86
N ARG A 264 -7.89 12.76 15.46
CA ARG A 264 -7.55 13.12 14.07
C ARG A 264 -6.06 12.94 13.78
N CYS A 265 -5.21 13.17 14.78
CA CYS A 265 -3.77 13.18 14.65
C CYS A 265 -3.11 12.05 15.46
N HIS A 266 -3.00 10.87 14.86
CA HIS A 266 -2.32 9.70 15.44
C HIS A 266 -1.61 8.88 14.35
N LEU A 267 -0.71 7.99 14.77
CA LEU A 267 0.01 7.09 13.86
C LEU A 267 -0.79 5.82 13.57
N ALA A 268 -1.36 5.23 14.62
CA ALA A 268 -2.27 4.09 14.49
C ALA A 268 -3.21 4.03 15.69
N ARG A 269 -4.45 3.60 15.45
CA ARG A 269 -5.29 3.01 16.50
C ARG A 269 -4.72 1.63 16.86
N VAL A 270 -4.45 1.42 18.15
CA VAL A 270 -3.92 0.17 18.69
C VAL A 270 -5.06 -0.55 19.43
N PRO A 271 -5.40 -1.79 19.03
CA PRO A 271 -6.43 -2.56 19.71
C PRO A 271 -5.94 -3.05 21.08
N SER A 272 -6.89 -3.36 21.95
CA SER A 272 -6.65 -4.16 23.15
C SER A 272 -6.32 -5.61 22.79
N HIS A 273 -5.91 -6.37 23.81
CA HIS A 273 -5.73 -7.79 23.66
C HIS A 273 -7.06 -8.47 23.34
N ALA A 274 -6.98 -9.60 22.67
CA ALA A 274 -8.16 -10.40 22.33
C ALA A 274 -7.90 -11.88 22.50
N VAL A 275 -8.96 -12.60 22.86
CA VAL A 275 -9.03 -14.05 22.83
C VAL A 275 -9.08 -14.49 21.38
N VAL A 276 -8.10 -15.28 20.96
CA VAL A 276 -8.04 -15.88 19.63
C VAL A 276 -8.39 -17.35 19.66
N VAL A 277 -9.03 -17.81 18.59
CA VAL A 277 -9.41 -19.21 18.38
C VAL A 277 -9.25 -19.58 16.90
N ARG A 278 -9.39 -20.86 16.55
CA ARG A 278 -9.43 -21.29 15.14
C ARG A 278 -10.62 -20.70 14.40
N ALA A 279 -10.50 -20.57 13.09
CA ALA A 279 -11.58 -20.14 12.21
C ALA A 279 -12.86 -20.99 12.34
N ASP A 280 -12.72 -22.31 12.56
CA ASP A 280 -13.82 -23.27 12.71
C ASP A 280 -14.46 -23.30 14.12
N THR A 281 -13.80 -22.70 15.13
CA THR A 281 -14.34 -22.61 16.49
C THR A 281 -15.45 -21.55 16.58
N ASP A 282 -16.52 -21.85 17.34
CA ASP A 282 -17.62 -20.92 17.60
C ASP A 282 -17.17 -19.82 18.59
N GLY A 283 -16.97 -18.61 18.07
CA GLY A 283 -16.61 -17.45 18.91
C GLY A 283 -17.72 -17.00 19.86
N GLY A 284 -18.98 -17.25 19.53
CA GLY A 284 -20.12 -16.94 20.39
C GLY A 284 -20.18 -17.83 21.63
N LEU A 285 -19.77 -19.10 21.49
CA LEU A 285 -19.61 -20.03 22.61
C LEU A 285 -18.56 -19.53 23.60
N ILE A 286 -17.39 -19.11 23.11
CA ILE A 286 -16.29 -18.59 23.92
C ILE A 286 -16.72 -17.30 24.63
N PHE A 287 -17.37 -16.37 23.94
CA PHE A 287 -17.89 -15.16 24.54
C PHE A 287 -18.92 -15.45 25.64
N ARG A 288 -19.85 -16.39 25.42
CA ARG A 288 -20.87 -16.73 26.43
C ARG A 288 -20.23 -17.28 27.71
N LEU A 289 -19.29 -18.22 27.57
CA LEU A 289 -18.52 -18.79 28.68
C LEU A 289 -17.84 -17.68 29.51
N LEU A 290 -17.10 -16.80 28.83
CA LEU A 290 -16.36 -15.71 29.48
C LEU A 290 -17.30 -14.64 30.06
N ASN A 291 -18.43 -14.37 29.40
CA ASN A 291 -19.38 -13.36 29.83
C ASN A 291 -20.16 -13.79 31.08
N GLU A 292 -20.52 -15.07 31.19
CA GLU A 292 -21.10 -15.60 32.44
C GLU A 292 -20.08 -15.53 33.58
N GLY A 293 -18.82 -15.89 33.31
CA GLY A 293 -17.71 -15.76 34.25
C GLY A 293 -17.51 -14.33 34.75
N GLN A 294 -17.36 -13.36 33.85
CA GLN A 294 -17.10 -11.98 34.24
C GLN A 294 -18.25 -11.38 35.07
N ARG A 295 -19.51 -11.72 34.74
CA ARG A 295 -20.68 -11.24 35.50
C ARG A 295 -20.72 -11.73 36.95
N LEU A 296 -20.11 -12.89 37.22
CA LEU A 296 -20.07 -13.48 38.57
C LEU A 296 -18.77 -13.18 39.31
N PHE A 297 -17.66 -13.01 38.59
CA PHE A 297 -16.29 -13.04 39.14
C PHE A 297 -15.47 -11.76 38.87
N SER A 298 -16.09 -10.66 38.42
CA SER A 298 -15.41 -9.37 38.19
C SER A 298 -15.71 -8.29 39.23
N HIS A 299 -16.43 -8.60 40.31
CA HIS A 299 -16.75 -7.67 41.39
C HIS A 299 -15.92 -7.94 42.65
N GLU A 300 -15.56 -6.89 43.41
CA GLU A 300 -14.84 -7.05 44.68
C GLU A 300 -15.63 -7.96 45.65
N GLY A 301 -14.96 -8.97 46.20
CA GLY A 301 -15.54 -9.93 47.15
C GLY A 301 -16.14 -11.19 46.53
N SER A 302 -16.09 -11.38 45.21
CA SER A 302 -16.41 -12.68 44.58
C SER A 302 -15.42 -13.78 44.98
N SER A 303 -15.87 -15.04 44.95
CA SER A 303 -15.07 -16.22 45.31
C SER A 303 -13.84 -16.41 44.42
N PHE A 304 -13.87 -15.84 43.22
CA PHE A 304 -12.75 -15.77 42.29
C PHE A 304 -12.73 -14.38 41.64
N GLN A 305 -11.53 -13.83 41.40
CA GLN A 305 -11.33 -12.53 40.75
C GLN A 305 -10.76 -12.77 39.35
N MET A 306 -11.60 -12.64 38.33
CA MET A 306 -11.24 -13.04 36.96
C MET A 306 -10.08 -12.23 36.38
N PHE A 307 -10.10 -10.90 36.59
CA PHE A 307 -9.08 -10.01 36.04
C PHE A 307 -7.89 -9.78 36.99
N SER A 308 -8.04 -9.89 38.31
CA SER A 308 -6.90 -9.73 39.24
C SER A 308 -5.96 -10.95 39.19
N SER A 309 -4.66 -10.68 39.26
CA SER A 309 -3.62 -11.71 39.35
C SER A 309 -2.87 -11.69 40.69
N ASP A 310 -3.27 -10.84 41.63
CA ASP A 310 -2.53 -10.57 42.88
C ASP A 310 -2.32 -11.83 43.75
N ALA A 311 -3.29 -12.75 43.75
CA ALA A 311 -3.22 -14.01 44.51
C ALA A 311 -2.09 -14.95 44.05
N TYR A 312 -1.57 -14.77 42.84
CA TYR A 312 -0.58 -15.65 42.21
C TYR A 312 0.82 -15.03 42.19
N SER A 313 1.02 -13.88 42.85
CA SER A 313 2.30 -13.17 42.92
C SER A 313 2.88 -12.79 41.55
N GLN A 314 2.02 -12.69 40.53
CA GLN A 314 2.35 -12.24 39.18
C GLN A 314 1.25 -11.31 38.65
N LYS A 315 1.45 -10.76 37.44
CA LYS A 315 0.56 -9.77 36.83
C LYS A 315 0.10 -10.24 35.47
N ASN A 316 -1.12 -9.88 35.09
CA ASN A 316 -1.72 -10.13 33.77
C ASN A 316 -1.76 -11.61 33.37
N LEU A 317 -2.15 -12.48 34.30
CA LEU A 317 -2.34 -13.90 34.05
C LEU A 317 -3.71 -14.13 33.38
N LEU A 318 -3.73 -14.82 32.23
CA LEU A 318 -4.89 -15.07 31.34
C LEU A 318 -5.44 -13.82 30.63
N PHE A 319 -5.65 -12.76 31.40
CA PHE A 319 -6.14 -11.46 30.95
C PHE A 319 -5.28 -10.36 31.56
N LYS A 320 -5.28 -9.16 30.97
CA LYS A 320 -4.68 -7.98 31.61
C LYS A 320 -5.41 -7.67 32.91
N ASP A 321 -4.66 -7.32 33.97
CA ASP A 321 -5.25 -6.94 35.26
C ASP A 321 -6.06 -5.63 35.16
N ALA A 322 -5.73 -4.79 34.18
CA ALA A 322 -6.46 -3.55 33.88
C ALA A 322 -7.78 -3.79 33.11
N THR A 323 -8.13 -5.04 32.80
CA THR A 323 -9.38 -5.35 32.10
C THR A 323 -10.56 -5.08 33.01
N SER A 324 -11.48 -4.26 32.54
CA SER A 324 -12.73 -3.93 33.20
C SER A 324 -13.90 -4.77 32.67
N GLU A 325 -13.87 -5.12 31.37
CA GLU A 325 -14.92 -5.87 30.69
C GLU A 325 -14.34 -6.65 29.51
N LEU A 326 -14.94 -7.79 29.20
CA LEU A 326 -14.74 -8.56 27.97
C LEU A 326 -15.94 -8.37 27.04
N VAL A 327 -15.68 -8.02 25.78
CA VAL A 327 -16.73 -7.71 24.79
C VAL A 327 -16.63 -8.60 23.54
N PRO A 328 -17.76 -8.92 22.87
CA PRO A 328 -17.73 -9.77 21.69
C PRO A 328 -17.22 -8.99 20.48
N ILE A 329 -16.45 -9.66 19.62
CA ILE A 329 -15.96 -9.07 18.37
C ILE A 329 -16.93 -9.41 17.23
N ALA A 330 -17.52 -8.38 16.62
CA ALA A 330 -18.49 -8.54 15.53
C ALA A 330 -17.85 -9.11 14.25
N THR A 331 -16.75 -8.48 13.80
CA THR A 331 -16.00 -8.93 12.62
C THR A 331 -14.78 -9.71 13.10
N GLN A 332 -14.91 -11.03 13.18
CA GLN A 332 -13.89 -11.94 13.71
C GLN A 332 -12.78 -12.22 12.68
N THR A 333 -12.09 -11.17 12.24
CA THR A 333 -10.84 -11.29 11.47
C THR A 333 -9.77 -10.42 12.12
N TYR A 334 -8.51 -10.84 12.00
CA TYR A 334 -7.43 -10.10 12.63
C TYR A 334 -7.28 -8.71 12.00
N GLU A 335 -7.51 -8.55 10.69
CA GLU A 335 -7.40 -7.27 10.00
C GLU A 335 -8.45 -6.26 10.48
N ALA A 336 -9.68 -6.72 10.69
CA ALA A 336 -10.77 -5.87 11.17
C ALA A 336 -10.56 -5.48 12.64
N TRP A 337 -10.08 -6.42 13.47
CA TRP A 337 -9.81 -6.15 14.88
C TRP A 337 -8.62 -5.21 15.08
N LEU A 338 -7.50 -5.49 14.39
CA LEU A 338 -6.29 -4.70 14.51
C LEU A 338 -6.41 -3.33 13.85
N GLY A 339 -7.23 -3.22 12.81
CA GLY A 339 -7.39 -2.01 12.02
C GLY A 339 -6.29 -1.86 10.97
N HIS A 340 -6.66 -1.18 9.87
CA HIS A 340 -5.80 -1.04 8.69
C HIS A 340 -4.42 -0.46 9.01
N GLU A 341 -4.36 0.61 9.81
CA GLU A 341 -3.10 1.32 10.14
C GLU A 341 -2.12 0.43 10.92
N TYR A 342 -2.65 -0.36 11.86
CA TYR A 342 -1.83 -1.27 12.66
C TYR A 342 -1.27 -2.41 11.80
N VAL A 343 -2.12 -3.01 10.97
CA VAL A 343 -1.73 -4.08 10.03
C VAL A 343 -0.65 -3.59 9.06
N GLN A 344 -0.81 -2.38 8.51
CA GLN A 344 0.19 -1.74 7.65
C GLN A 344 1.53 -1.57 8.38
N ALA A 345 1.52 -1.02 9.60
CA ALA A 345 2.73 -0.87 10.40
C ALA A 345 3.39 -2.23 10.71
N MET A 346 2.61 -3.27 11.04
CA MET A 346 3.16 -4.60 11.30
C MET A 346 3.77 -5.25 10.05
N LYS A 347 3.21 -5.01 8.86
CA LYS A 347 3.82 -5.46 7.58
C LYS A 347 5.20 -4.84 7.36
N GLY A 348 5.37 -3.56 7.67
CA GLY A 348 6.66 -2.86 7.55
C GLY A 348 7.69 -3.32 8.58
N LEU A 349 7.25 -3.67 9.79
CA LEU A 349 8.12 -4.06 10.90
C LEU A 349 8.52 -5.54 10.87
N LEU A 350 7.54 -6.43 10.70
CA LEU A 350 7.72 -7.87 10.84
C LEU A 350 8.19 -8.45 9.52
N CYS A 351 9.50 -8.65 9.44
CA CYS A 351 10.09 -9.43 8.39
C CYS A 351 11.13 -10.38 8.96
N ASP A 352 10.95 -11.68 8.69
CA ASP A 352 11.84 -12.73 9.18
C ASP A 352 13.09 -12.76 8.27
N PRO A 353 14.28 -12.40 8.79
CA PRO A 353 15.52 -12.43 8.01
C PRO A 353 15.83 -13.83 7.46
N ASN A 354 15.37 -14.90 8.14
CA ASN A 354 15.61 -16.28 7.74
C ASN A 354 14.67 -16.75 6.63
N ARG A 355 13.58 -16.03 6.37
CA ARG A 355 12.63 -16.30 5.28
C ARG A 355 12.84 -15.40 4.07
N LEU A 356 13.82 -14.50 4.10
CA LEU A 356 14.15 -13.71 2.92
C LEU A 356 14.77 -14.60 1.84
N PRO A 357 14.30 -14.49 0.58
CA PRO A 357 14.94 -15.21 -0.51
C PRO A 357 16.38 -14.71 -0.65
N HIS A 358 17.33 -15.65 -0.78
CA HIS A 358 18.75 -15.31 -0.94
C HIS A 358 18.99 -14.45 -2.20
N TYR A 359 18.18 -14.68 -3.23
CA TYR A 359 18.25 -13.99 -4.52
C TYR A 359 16.97 -13.23 -4.82
N LEU A 360 17.13 -12.04 -5.41
CA LEU A 360 16.07 -11.31 -6.10
C LEU A 360 16.28 -11.50 -7.61
N ARG A 361 15.43 -12.32 -8.24
CA ARG A 361 15.51 -12.62 -9.68
C ARG A 361 14.85 -11.49 -10.47
N TRP A 362 15.67 -10.69 -11.16
CA TRP A 362 15.25 -9.56 -11.98
C TRP A 362 15.02 -9.98 -13.43
N CYS A 363 13.86 -9.63 -13.99
CA CYS A 363 13.56 -9.91 -15.40
C CYS A 363 14.30 -8.94 -16.32
N VAL A 364 14.87 -9.46 -17.41
CA VAL A 364 15.55 -8.66 -18.45
C VAL A 364 15.04 -9.06 -19.83
N LEU A 365 14.88 -8.09 -20.71
CA LEU A 365 14.19 -8.22 -22.01
C LEU A 365 15.14 -8.13 -23.20
N SER A 366 16.41 -7.81 -22.97
CA SER A 366 17.40 -7.68 -24.05
C SER A 366 18.81 -8.07 -23.60
N THR A 367 19.69 -8.38 -24.55
CA THR A 367 21.11 -8.67 -24.27
C THR A 367 21.82 -7.52 -23.56
N PRO A 368 21.64 -6.24 -23.94
CA PRO A 368 22.18 -5.12 -23.17
C PRO A 368 21.65 -5.05 -21.73
N GLU A 369 20.38 -5.37 -21.48
CA GLU A 369 19.84 -5.45 -20.11
C GLU A 369 20.43 -6.61 -19.31
N ILE A 370 20.67 -7.77 -19.94
CA ILE A 370 21.37 -8.89 -19.30
C ILE A 370 22.76 -8.43 -18.81
N GLN A 371 23.50 -7.70 -19.66
CA GLN A 371 24.83 -7.18 -19.32
C GLN A 371 24.76 -6.18 -18.17
N LYS A 372 23.89 -5.15 -18.27
CA LYS A 372 23.71 -4.15 -17.21
C LYS A 372 23.26 -4.77 -15.90
N CYS A 373 22.34 -5.73 -15.93
CA CYS A 373 21.90 -6.44 -14.74
C CYS A 373 23.02 -7.30 -14.12
N GLY A 374 23.85 -7.93 -14.95
CA GLY A 374 25.02 -8.69 -14.50
C GLY A 374 26.02 -7.79 -13.75
N ASP A 375 26.33 -6.61 -14.30
CA ASP A 375 27.19 -5.62 -13.67
C ASP A 375 26.56 -5.06 -12.38
N MET A 376 25.24 -4.81 -12.38
CA MET A 376 24.48 -4.42 -11.20
C MET A 376 24.62 -5.45 -10.07
N ALA A 377 24.46 -6.74 -10.40
CA ALA A 377 24.61 -7.83 -9.44
C ALA A 377 26.01 -7.88 -8.82
N VAL A 378 27.06 -7.71 -9.64
CA VAL A 378 28.45 -7.66 -9.17
C VAL A 378 28.70 -6.45 -8.29
N ALA A 379 28.23 -5.26 -8.70
CA ALA A 379 28.39 -4.02 -7.94
C ALA A 379 27.71 -4.11 -6.56
N PHE A 380 26.49 -4.63 -6.51
CA PHE A 380 25.72 -4.77 -5.27
C PHE A 380 26.35 -5.80 -4.34
N SER A 381 26.78 -6.94 -4.88
CA SER A 381 27.44 -8.01 -4.12
C SER A 381 28.75 -7.52 -3.48
N ARG A 382 29.57 -6.74 -4.21
CA ARG A 382 30.81 -6.13 -3.68
C ARG A 382 30.56 -5.22 -2.48
N GLN A 383 29.42 -4.54 -2.46
CA GLN A 383 28.99 -3.67 -1.36
C GLN A 383 28.19 -4.42 -0.28
N ARG A 384 28.09 -5.76 -0.38
CA ARG A 384 27.38 -6.64 0.55
C ARG A 384 25.90 -6.28 0.70
N LEU A 385 25.30 -5.74 -0.37
CA LEU A 385 23.86 -5.48 -0.40
C LEU A 385 23.10 -6.80 -0.51
N LYS A 386 21.97 -6.91 0.20
CA LYS A 386 21.12 -8.11 0.23
C LYS A 386 19.65 -7.75 -0.02
N PRO A 387 18.87 -8.62 -0.71
CA PRO A 387 19.27 -9.89 -1.32
C PRO A 387 20.19 -9.71 -2.55
N GLU A 388 20.83 -10.79 -3.00
CA GLU A 388 21.69 -10.76 -4.19
C GLU A 388 20.85 -10.73 -5.47
N ILE A 389 21.28 -9.97 -6.48
CA ILE A 389 20.57 -9.91 -7.77
C ILE A 389 20.92 -11.13 -8.63
N GLN A 390 19.92 -11.73 -9.26
CA GLN A 390 20.08 -12.67 -10.37
C GLN A 390 19.29 -12.20 -11.58
N CYS A 391 19.87 -12.29 -12.77
CA CYS A 391 19.23 -11.79 -13.99
C CYS A 391 18.62 -12.96 -14.77
N VAL A 392 17.33 -12.87 -15.09
CA VAL A 392 16.60 -13.91 -15.83
C VAL A 392 15.96 -13.29 -17.07
N SER A 393 16.33 -13.76 -18.25
CA SER A 393 15.79 -13.22 -19.49
C SER A 393 14.38 -13.75 -19.79
N ALA A 394 13.56 -12.91 -20.42
CA ALA A 394 12.27 -13.27 -21.01
C ALA A 394 12.05 -12.51 -22.33
N ASP A 395 11.16 -13.02 -23.18
CA ASP A 395 11.00 -12.51 -24.55
C ASP A 395 10.14 -11.23 -24.64
N SER A 396 9.35 -10.94 -23.61
CA SER A 396 8.45 -9.78 -23.57
C SER A 396 8.10 -9.39 -22.14
N PRO A 397 7.63 -8.15 -21.89
CA PRO A 397 7.10 -7.74 -20.59
C PRO A 397 6.01 -8.68 -20.08
N GLN A 398 5.13 -9.15 -20.96
CA GLN A 398 4.08 -10.11 -20.62
C GLN A 398 4.66 -11.46 -20.17
N HIS A 399 5.68 -11.97 -20.87
CA HIS A 399 6.36 -13.20 -20.47
C HIS A 399 7.08 -13.04 -19.11
N CYS A 400 7.61 -11.85 -18.78
CA CYS A 400 8.09 -11.55 -17.42
C CYS A 400 6.96 -11.68 -16.39
N MET A 401 5.79 -11.07 -16.64
CA MET A 401 4.65 -11.10 -15.72
C MET A 401 4.18 -12.53 -15.44
N GLU A 402 4.05 -13.36 -16.48
CA GLU A 402 3.70 -14.78 -16.37
C GLU A 402 4.69 -15.55 -15.50
N ARG A 403 5.99 -15.34 -15.72
CA ARG A 403 7.05 -16.02 -14.97
C ARG A 403 7.19 -15.51 -13.54
N ILE A 404 6.86 -14.25 -13.28
CA ILE A 404 6.80 -13.69 -11.92
C ILE A 404 5.64 -14.34 -11.17
N GLN A 405 4.44 -14.37 -11.74
CA GLN A 405 3.27 -15.02 -11.13
C GLN A 405 3.55 -16.50 -10.83
N ALA A 406 4.23 -17.21 -11.74
CA ALA A 406 4.60 -18.61 -11.57
C ALA A 406 5.77 -18.85 -10.58
N GLY A 407 6.37 -17.81 -9.99
CA GLY A 407 7.44 -17.97 -9.00
C GLY A 407 8.84 -18.20 -9.58
N HIS A 408 9.05 -18.05 -10.88
CA HIS A 408 10.34 -18.25 -11.55
C HIS A 408 11.22 -16.99 -11.60
N ILE A 409 10.59 -15.81 -11.53
CA ILE A 409 11.21 -14.48 -11.51
C ILE A 409 10.56 -13.71 -10.34
N ASP A 410 11.22 -12.69 -9.80
CA ASP A 410 10.70 -11.95 -8.63
C ASP A 410 10.32 -10.51 -8.93
N ALA A 411 11.02 -9.83 -9.84
CA ALA A 411 10.81 -8.41 -10.11
C ALA A 411 11.04 -8.03 -11.59
N VAL A 412 10.35 -6.97 -12.03
CA VAL A 412 10.56 -6.32 -13.33
C VAL A 412 10.10 -4.85 -13.27
N THR A 413 10.79 -3.93 -13.92
CA THR A 413 10.35 -2.53 -14.06
C THR A 413 9.39 -2.42 -15.23
N LEU A 414 8.18 -1.90 -15.01
CA LEU A 414 7.14 -1.76 -16.02
C LEU A 414 6.63 -0.32 -16.14
N ARG A 415 6.17 0.02 -17.34
CA ARG A 415 5.47 1.27 -17.68
C ARG A 415 3.96 1.17 -17.46
N GLY A 416 3.25 2.29 -17.53
CA GLY A 416 1.83 2.43 -17.15
C GLY A 416 0.90 1.33 -17.67
N GLU A 417 0.89 1.05 -18.98
CA GLU A 417 0.04 0.02 -19.57
C GLU A 417 0.38 -1.39 -19.08
N ASP A 418 1.67 -1.68 -18.89
CA ASP A 418 2.17 -2.97 -18.44
C ASP A 418 1.95 -3.15 -16.93
N ILE A 419 2.02 -2.08 -16.13
CA ILE A 419 1.63 -2.07 -14.71
C ILE A 419 0.14 -2.43 -14.56
N TYR A 420 -0.72 -1.88 -15.42
CA TYR A 420 -2.15 -2.20 -15.41
C TYR A 420 -2.38 -3.69 -15.68
N MET A 421 -1.71 -4.23 -16.71
CA MET A 421 -1.79 -5.66 -17.05
C MET A 421 -1.23 -6.54 -15.93
N ALA A 422 -0.08 -6.17 -15.36
CA ALA A 422 0.57 -6.86 -14.26
C ALA A 422 -0.35 -6.99 -13.04
N GLY A 423 -1.00 -5.88 -12.65
CA GLY A 423 -1.91 -5.88 -11.51
C GLY A 423 -3.24 -6.57 -11.78
N LYS A 424 -3.89 -6.26 -12.91
CA LYS A 424 -5.24 -6.77 -13.21
C LYS A 424 -5.25 -8.24 -13.61
N THR A 425 -4.30 -8.67 -14.46
CA THR A 425 -4.29 -10.02 -15.04
C THR A 425 -3.45 -10.98 -14.21
N TYR A 426 -2.30 -10.53 -13.70
CA TYR A 426 -1.32 -11.38 -13.03
C TYR A 426 -1.28 -11.22 -11.50
N GLY A 427 -2.03 -10.26 -10.95
CA GLY A 427 -2.11 -10.02 -9.51
C GLY A 427 -0.82 -9.45 -8.90
N LEU A 428 0.03 -8.82 -9.71
CA LEU A 428 1.29 -8.22 -9.24
C LEU A 428 1.05 -6.86 -8.56
N VAL A 429 1.96 -6.48 -7.67
CA VAL A 429 1.91 -5.23 -6.89
C VAL A 429 3.20 -4.41 -7.08
N PRO A 430 3.12 -3.07 -7.04
CA PRO A 430 4.32 -2.22 -7.11
C PRO A 430 5.11 -2.32 -5.80
N ALA A 431 6.43 -2.44 -5.90
CA ALA A 431 7.36 -2.46 -4.76
C ALA A 431 8.14 -1.15 -4.61
N ALA A 432 8.47 -0.51 -5.73
CA ALA A 432 9.17 0.77 -5.79
C ALA A 432 8.86 1.47 -7.11
N GLY A 433 9.03 2.79 -7.16
CA GLY A 433 8.79 3.58 -8.36
C GLY A 433 9.99 4.40 -8.81
N GLU A 434 10.07 4.70 -10.10
CA GLU A 434 11.00 5.69 -10.63
C GLU A 434 10.52 7.11 -10.29
N HIS A 435 11.46 7.98 -9.93
CA HIS A 435 11.21 9.40 -9.72
C HIS A 435 12.15 10.21 -10.60
N TYR A 436 11.56 11.08 -11.40
CA TYR A 436 12.25 11.92 -12.38
C TYR A 436 12.47 13.34 -11.84
N ALA A 437 13.22 14.15 -12.58
CA ALA A 437 13.42 15.55 -12.24
C ALA A 437 12.08 16.31 -12.20
N PRO A 438 11.88 17.31 -11.32
CA PRO A 438 10.74 18.22 -11.41
C PRO A 438 10.68 18.94 -12.76
N GLU A 439 11.83 19.17 -13.40
CA GLU A 439 11.91 19.74 -14.75
C GLU A 439 11.67 18.68 -15.85
N ASP A 440 11.72 17.39 -15.52
CA ASP A 440 11.49 16.31 -16.48
C ASP A 440 9.99 16.17 -16.79
N ARG A 441 9.62 16.84 -17.87
CA ARG A 441 8.26 16.91 -18.43
C ARG A 441 7.99 15.78 -19.43
N SER A 442 8.93 14.84 -19.60
CA SER A 442 8.87 13.81 -20.63
C SER A 442 8.31 12.49 -20.10
N ASN A 443 8.65 12.10 -18.86
CA ASN A 443 8.34 10.79 -18.29
C ASN A 443 7.18 10.79 -17.29
N SER A 444 6.99 11.84 -16.48
CA SER A 444 5.75 12.05 -15.70
C SER A 444 5.15 13.41 -16.07
N TYR A 445 4.01 13.38 -16.75
CA TYR A 445 3.35 14.60 -17.22
C TYR A 445 1.84 14.48 -17.16
N PHE A 446 1.18 15.63 -17.05
CA PHE A 446 -0.27 15.73 -17.09
C PHE A 446 -0.78 15.85 -18.53
N VAL A 447 -1.83 15.10 -18.83
CA VAL A 447 -2.60 15.18 -20.08
C VAL A 447 -3.68 16.24 -19.90
N VAL A 448 -3.73 17.23 -20.78
CA VAL A 448 -4.68 18.35 -20.66
C VAL A 448 -5.44 18.60 -21.96
N ALA A 449 -6.67 19.11 -21.82
CA ALA A 449 -7.49 19.59 -22.91
C ALA A 449 -7.43 21.12 -22.95
N VAL A 450 -6.69 21.68 -23.91
CA VAL A 450 -6.46 23.12 -24.06
C VAL A 450 -7.49 23.71 -25.00
N VAL A 451 -8.02 24.86 -24.64
CA VAL A 451 -8.97 25.65 -25.43
C VAL A 451 -8.57 27.12 -25.40
N LYS A 452 -9.03 27.91 -26.37
CA LYS A 452 -8.88 29.37 -26.32
C LYS A 452 -9.75 29.96 -25.21
N ARG A 453 -9.24 30.99 -24.55
CA ARG A 453 -9.99 31.84 -23.62
C ARG A 453 -10.93 32.73 -24.44
N ASN A 454 -12.21 32.36 -24.48
CA ASN A 454 -13.25 33.17 -25.10
C ASN A 454 -14.59 33.01 -24.36
N SER A 455 -15.03 34.06 -23.67
CA SER A 455 -16.25 34.06 -22.86
C SER A 455 -17.54 33.93 -23.69
N SER A 456 -17.51 34.30 -24.97
CA SER A 456 -18.69 34.27 -25.86
C SER A 456 -18.96 32.89 -26.48
N TYR A 457 -17.96 31.99 -26.45
CA TYR A 457 -18.05 30.63 -26.99
C TYR A 457 -17.39 29.62 -26.04
N ALA A 458 -17.63 29.80 -24.74
CA ALA A 458 -17.15 28.88 -23.73
C ALA A 458 -17.92 27.56 -23.79
N PHE A 459 -17.20 26.45 -23.59
CA PHE A 459 -17.77 25.12 -23.47
C PHE A 459 -16.96 24.30 -22.46
N THR A 460 -17.55 23.24 -21.98
CA THR A 460 -16.96 22.31 -21.00
C THR A 460 -16.53 21.01 -21.67
N LEU A 461 -15.85 20.14 -20.89
CA LEU A 461 -15.42 18.82 -21.38
C LEU A 461 -16.62 17.95 -21.81
N ASP A 462 -17.78 18.16 -21.21
CA ASP A 462 -19.00 17.39 -21.49
C ASP A 462 -19.72 17.88 -22.78
N GLU A 463 -19.36 19.06 -23.28
CA GLU A 463 -19.95 19.72 -24.46
C GLU A 463 -19.05 19.62 -25.70
N LEU A 464 -18.12 18.66 -25.72
CA LEU A 464 -17.19 18.44 -26.82
C LEU A 464 -17.84 17.89 -28.10
N ARG A 465 -19.07 17.37 -28.00
CA ARG A 465 -19.79 16.80 -29.16
C ARG A 465 -19.99 17.88 -30.23
N GLY A 466 -19.61 17.56 -31.48
CA GLY A 466 -19.71 18.45 -32.63
C GLY A 466 -18.63 19.54 -32.69
N LYS A 467 -17.75 19.65 -31.68
CA LYS A 467 -16.59 20.54 -31.74
C LYS A 467 -15.51 19.97 -32.67
N ARG A 468 -14.53 20.80 -33.01
CA ARG A 468 -13.36 20.44 -33.81
C ARG A 468 -12.18 20.11 -32.91
N SER A 469 -11.47 19.01 -33.14
CA SER A 469 -10.40 18.55 -32.24
C SER A 469 -9.03 18.41 -32.90
N CYS A 470 -7.98 18.76 -32.16
CA CYS A 470 -6.59 18.68 -32.60
C CYS A 470 -5.83 17.64 -31.76
N HIS A 471 -5.21 16.67 -32.42
CA HIS A 471 -4.51 15.56 -31.79
C HIS A 471 -3.07 15.44 -32.34
N PRO A 472 -2.07 15.19 -31.47
CA PRO A 472 -0.68 14.99 -31.87
C PRO A 472 -0.46 13.88 -32.90
N GLY A 473 -1.28 12.83 -32.83
CA GLY A 473 -1.18 11.66 -33.69
C GLY A 473 -1.99 10.49 -33.13
N PHE A 474 -2.34 9.54 -34.00
CA PHE A 474 -3.00 8.30 -33.62
C PHE A 474 -2.10 7.45 -32.72
N GLY A 475 -2.64 6.92 -31.61
CA GLY A 475 -1.89 6.15 -30.60
C GLY A 475 -0.98 6.99 -29.70
N SER A 476 -1.10 8.32 -29.72
CA SER A 476 -0.45 9.18 -28.72
C SER A 476 -1.13 9.01 -27.36
N LEU A 477 -0.38 8.72 -26.30
CA LEU A 477 -0.93 8.60 -24.94
C LEU A 477 -1.70 9.86 -24.51
N ALA A 478 -1.04 11.03 -24.52
CA ALA A 478 -1.69 12.31 -24.15
C ALA A 478 -2.68 12.79 -25.23
N GLY A 479 -2.40 12.46 -26.48
CA GLY A 479 -3.12 13.01 -27.63
C GLY A 479 -4.35 12.23 -28.04
N TRP A 480 -4.42 10.94 -27.72
CA TRP A 480 -5.42 10.02 -28.25
C TRP A 480 -5.92 9.04 -27.18
N ASP A 481 -5.06 8.21 -26.60
CA ASP A 481 -5.51 7.11 -25.72
C ASP A 481 -6.21 7.61 -24.47
N ILE A 482 -5.62 8.58 -23.76
CA ILE A 482 -6.21 9.14 -22.54
C ILE A 482 -7.48 9.95 -22.85
N PRO A 483 -7.49 10.93 -23.77
CA PRO A 483 -8.70 11.69 -24.07
C PRO A 483 -9.85 10.82 -24.59
N VAL A 484 -9.59 9.95 -25.57
CA VAL A 484 -10.63 9.09 -26.14
C VAL A 484 -11.13 8.10 -25.09
N GLY A 485 -10.23 7.44 -24.38
CA GLY A 485 -10.55 6.53 -23.28
C GLY A 485 -11.42 7.17 -22.21
N ALA A 486 -11.07 8.38 -21.76
CA ALA A 486 -11.84 9.13 -20.79
C ALA A 486 -13.26 9.47 -21.30
N LEU A 487 -13.39 9.85 -22.57
CA LEU A 487 -14.69 10.15 -23.19
C LEU A 487 -15.54 8.90 -23.42
N VAL A 488 -14.94 7.75 -23.72
CA VAL A 488 -15.63 6.46 -23.79
C VAL A 488 -16.13 6.05 -22.40
N GLN A 489 -15.25 6.11 -21.40
CA GLN A 489 -15.57 5.69 -20.03
C GLN A 489 -16.68 6.55 -19.41
N ARG A 490 -16.70 7.85 -19.71
CA ARG A 490 -17.78 8.77 -19.29
C ARG A 490 -19.07 8.62 -20.13
N GLY A 491 -19.04 7.79 -21.17
CA GLY A 491 -20.19 7.48 -22.00
C GLY A 491 -20.57 8.57 -23.01
N PHE A 492 -19.68 9.52 -23.29
CA PHE A 492 -19.86 10.54 -24.32
C PHE A 492 -19.64 9.98 -25.73
N ILE A 493 -18.61 9.13 -25.87
CA ILE A 493 -18.35 8.34 -27.07
C ILE A 493 -18.81 6.92 -26.78
N ARG A 494 -19.64 6.35 -27.65
CA ARG A 494 -20.16 4.99 -27.50
C ARG A 494 -19.85 4.22 -28.78
N PRO A 495 -18.68 3.58 -28.87
CA PRO A 495 -18.32 2.80 -30.05
C PRO A 495 -19.30 1.64 -30.25
N ARG A 496 -19.60 1.36 -31.52
CA ARG A 496 -20.35 0.16 -31.93
C ARG A 496 -19.35 -0.82 -32.52
N ASP A 497 -19.55 -2.11 -32.25
CA ASP A 497 -18.70 -3.18 -32.79
C ASP A 497 -17.19 -2.94 -32.59
N CYS A 498 -16.83 -2.31 -31.46
CA CYS A 498 -15.46 -1.93 -31.11
C CYS A 498 -14.76 -0.94 -32.08
N ASP A 499 -15.51 -0.28 -32.96
CA ASP A 499 -14.97 0.71 -33.89
C ASP A 499 -14.84 2.10 -33.24
N VAL A 500 -13.76 2.27 -32.47
CA VAL A 500 -13.43 3.52 -31.79
C VAL A 500 -13.14 4.64 -32.79
N LEU A 501 -12.49 4.32 -33.92
CA LEU A 501 -12.14 5.31 -34.94
C LEU A 501 -13.39 5.96 -35.50
N THR A 502 -14.38 5.16 -35.92
CA THR A 502 -15.65 5.68 -36.44
C THR A 502 -16.41 6.46 -35.36
N ALA A 503 -16.48 5.95 -34.14
CA ALA A 503 -17.19 6.61 -33.04
C ALA A 503 -16.63 8.00 -32.69
N VAL A 504 -15.29 8.15 -32.67
CA VAL A 504 -14.63 9.44 -32.48
C VAL A 504 -14.89 10.35 -33.68
N SER A 505 -14.85 9.79 -34.90
CA SER A 505 -15.07 10.50 -36.16
C SER A 505 -16.48 11.07 -36.31
N GLU A 506 -17.47 10.47 -35.65
CA GLU A 506 -18.87 10.93 -35.56
C GLU A 506 -19.10 11.87 -34.37
N PHE A 507 -18.28 11.79 -33.33
CA PHE A 507 -18.40 12.60 -32.13
C PHE A 507 -17.90 14.03 -32.37
N PHE A 508 -16.73 14.19 -32.97
CA PHE A 508 -16.18 15.49 -33.39
C PHE A 508 -16.62 15.81 -34.81
N SER A 509 -16.92 17.07 -35.12
CA SER A 509 -17.36 17.45 -36.47
C SER A 509 -16.23 17.37 -37.51
N ALA A 510 -15.00 17.62 -37.07
CA ALA A 510 -13.78 17.47 -37.83
C ALA A 510 -12.59 17.39 -36.86
N SER A 511 -11.55 16.66 -37.23
CA SER A 511 -10.33 16.56 -36.43
C SER A 511 -9.07 16.63 -37.30
N CYS A 512 -7.93 16.87 -36.66
CA CYS A 512 -6.63 16.46 -37.21
C CYS A 512 -6.02 15.40 -36.28
N VAL A 513 -5.92 14.18 -36.79
CA VAL A 513 -5.31 13.01 -36.12
C VAL A 513 -4.34 12.36 -37.11
N PRO A 514 -3.08 12.82 -37.15
CA PRO A 514 -2.09 12.29 -38.08
C PRO A 514 -1.81 10.79 -37.86
N VAL A 515 -1.60 10.03 -38.95
CA VAL A 515 -1.44 8.58 -38.90
C VAL A 515 -0.49 8.09 -40.00
N ASN A 516 0.22 6.99 -39.74
CA ASN A 516 1.06 6.31 -40.74
C ASN A 516 0.34 5.08 -41.29
N ASN A 517 0.38 4.90 -42.61
CA ASN A 517 -0.22 3.74 -43.31
C ASN A 517 -1.70 3.47 -42.96
N PRO A 518 -2.61 4.46 -43.09
CA PRO A 518 -4.01 4.26 -42.73
C PRO A 518 -4.68 3.19 -43.59
N LYS A 519 -5.37 2.24 -42.95
CA LYS A 519 -6.35 1.34 -43.57
C LYS A 519 -7.72 1.69 -43.00
N ASN A 520 -8.71 1.96 -43.86
CA ASN A 520 -10.08 2.31 -43.45
C ASN A 520 -10.16 3.45 -42.42
N TYR A 521 -9.38 4.51 -42.59
CA TYR A 521 -9.33 5.64 -41.66
C TYR A 521 -10.40 6.69 -42.01
N PRO A 522 -11.30 7.07 -41.08
CA PRO A 522 -12.36 8.04 -41.36
C PRO A 522 -11.83 9.40 -41.82
N SER A 523 -12.42 9.96 -42.88
CA SER A 523 -11.94 11.22 -43.48
C SER A 523 -12.10 12.42 -42.54
N SER A 524 -13.09 12.41 -41.64
CA SER A 524 -13.27 13.50 -40.66
C SER A 524 -12.09 13.62 -39.70
N LEU A 525 -11.36 12.53 -39.41
CA LEU A 525 -10.18 12.54 -38.56
C LEU A 525 -8.96 13.24 -39.21
N CYS A 526 -8.96 13.39 -40.53
CA CYS A 526 -7.92 14.11 -41.28
C CYS A 526 -8.40 15.47 -41.82
N ALA A 527 -9.64 15.87 -41.55
CA ALA A 527 -10.27 17.02 -42.19
C ALA A 527 -9.51 18.33 -41.91
N LEU A 528 -9.05 18.53 -40.67
CA LEU A 528 -8.38 19.74 -40.22
C LEU A 528 -6.87 19.76 -40.51
N CYS A 529 -6.27 18.62 -40.87
CA CYS A 529 -4.84 18.54 -41.15
C CYS A 529 -4.48 19.36 -42.40
N VAL A 530 -3.27 19.92 -42.45
CA VAL A 530 -2.89 20.94 -43.44
C VAL A 530 -1.70 20.53 -44.31
N GLY A 531 -1.01 19.46 -43.96
CA GLY A 531 0.21 19.01 -44.65
C GLY A 531 1.38 19.97 -44.47
N ASP A 532 2.35 19.86 -45.36
CA ASP A 532 3.51 20.75 -45.43
C ASP A 532 3.11 22.15 -45.93
N GLU A 533 4.10 23.03 -46.14
CA GLU A 533 3.88 24.40 -46.63
C GLU A 533 3.23 24.45 -48.02
N GLN A 534 3.39 23.39 -48.84
CA GLN A 534 2.77 23.27 -50.15
C GLN A 534 1.44 22.50 -50.11
N GLY A 535 0.97 22.12 -48.91
CA GLY A 535 -0.25 21.34 -48.72
C GLY A 535 -0.13 19.86 -49.10
N ARG A 536 1.08 19.36 -49.32
CA ARG A 536 1.33 17.92 -49.54
C ARG A 536 1.49 17.22 -48.19
N ASN A 537 1.53 15.89 -48.17
CA ASN A 537 1.71 15.10 -46.93
C ASN A 537 0.64 15.34 -45.85
N LYS A 538 -0.57 15.73 -46.26
CA LYS A 538 -1.71 15.96 -45.35
C LYS A 538 -2.01 14.71 -44.52
N CYS A 539 -2.15 14.89 -43.21
CA CYS A 539 -2.48 13.87 -42.22
C CYS A 539 -1.41 12.77 -42.03
N VAL A 540 -0.20 12.96 -42.56
CA VAL A 540 0.88 11.97 -42.38
C VAL A 540 1.39 12.00 -40.94
N GLY A 541 1.64 10.83 -40.35
CA GLY A 541 2.09 10.68 -38.96
C GLY A 541 3.56 11.00 -38.73
N ASN A 542 4.04 12.14 -39.23
CA ASN A 542 5.40 12.66 -39.00
C ASN A 542 5.43 14.19 -39.19
N SER A 543 6.60 14.80 -38.96
CA SER A 543 6.78 16.26 -38.96
C SER A 543 6.57 16.97 -40.31
N GLN A 544 6.32 16.24 -41.41
CA GLN A 544 5.87 16.86 -42.67
C GLN A 544 4.46 17.45 -42.56
N GLU A 545 3.60 16.89 -41.69
CA GLU A 545 2.32 17.49 -41.33
C GLU A 545 2.54 18.57 -40.26
N ARG A 546 2.20 19.82 -40.55
CA ARG A 546 2.42 20.95 -39.61
C ARG A 546 1.61 20.83 -38.33
N TYR A 547 0.50 20.10 -38.34
CA TYR A 547 -0.32 19.83 -37.15
C TYR A 547 0.06 18.52 -36.42
N TYR A 548 1.18 17.88 -36.78
CA TYR A 548 1.69 16.69 -36.10
C TYR A 548 2.46 17.00 -34.81
N GLY A 549 2.39 16.08 -33.85
CA GLY A 549 3.04 16.18 -32.56
C GLY A 549 2.37 17.18 -31.62
N TYR A 550 2.91 17.33 -30.41
CA TYR A 550 2.29 18.20 -29.40
C TYR A 550 2.22 19.66 -29.83
N SER A 551 3.32 20.23 -30.33
CA SER A 551 3.34 21.61 -30.85
C SER A 551 2.41 21.79 -32.05
N GLY A 552 2.32 20.80 -32.95
CA GLY A 552 1.41 20.85 -34.10
C GLY A 552 -0.07 20.80 -33.70
N ALA A 553 -0.43 19.97 -32.72
CA ALA A 553 -1.79 19.93 -32.18
C ALA A 553 -2.18 21.25 -31.49
N PHE A 554 -1.25 21.86 -30.76
CA PHE A 554 -1.48 23.21 -30.22
C PHE A 554 -1.58 24.25 -31.34
N ARG A 555 -0.71 24.19 -32.36
CA ARG A 555 -0.78 25.05 -33.54
C ARG A 555 -2.13 24.97 -34.25
N CYS A 556 -2.70 23.77 -34.38
CA CYS A 556 -4.04 23.54 -34.92
C CYS A 556 -5.13 24.30 -34.15
N LEU A 557 -5.01 24.41 -32.83
CA LEU A 557 -5.90 25.23 -31.99
C LEU A 557 -5.65 26.72 -32.23
N VAL A 558 -4.41 27.19 -32.18
CA VAL A 558 -4.11 28.62 -32.24
C VAL A 558 -4.42 29.23 -33.61
N GLU A 559 -4.29 28.47 -34.70
CA GLU A 559 -4.68 28.88 -36.05
C GLU A 559 -6.20 28.77 -36.32
N ASN A 560 -7.01 28.47 -35.29
CA ASN A 560 -8.48 28.32 -35.34
C ASN A 560 -8.97 27.15 -36.22
N ALA A 561 -8.12 26.16 -36.53
CA ALA A 561 -8.55 24.96 -37.24
C ALA A 561 -9.41 24.07 -36.32
N GLY A 562 -9.01 23.90 -35.07
CA GLY A 562 -9.78 23.21 -34.03
C GLY A 562 -10.29 24.13 -32.92
N ASP A 563 -11.20 23.59 -32.09
CA ASP A 563 -11.74 24.23 -30.90
C ASP A 563 -11.07 23.75 -29.61
N VAL A 564 -10.53 22.51 -29.61
CA VAL A 564 -9.81 21.89 -28.49
C VAL A 564 -8.55 21.17 -28.98
N ALA A 565 -7.46 21.25 -28.21
CA ALA A 565 -6.25 20.46 -28.43
C ALA A 565 -5.94 19.57 -27.22
N PHE A 566 -5.67 18.29 -27.45
CA PHE A 566 -5.25 17.36 -26.40
C PHE A 566 -3.73 17.20 -26.43
N VAL A 567 -3.07 17.72 -25.39
CA VAL A 567 -1.60 17.85 -25.35
C VAL A 567 -1.06 17.63 -23.94
N LYS A 568 0.26 17.70 -23.78
CA LYS A 568 0.90 17.75 -22.46
C LYS A 568 0.66 19.13 -21.83
N HIS A 569 0.62 19.19 -20.50
CA HIS A 569 0.53 20.46 -19.77
C HIS A 569 1.65 21.46 -20.13
N THR A 570 2.80 21.00 -20.62
CA THR A 570 3.93 21.87 -20.93
C THR A 570 3.84 22.53 -22.30
N THR A 571 3.07 21.94 -23.21
CA THR A 571 3.01 22.34 -24.61
C THR A 571 2.61 23.80 -24.80
N VAL A 572 1.72 24.32 -23.96
CA VAL A 572 1.35 25.75 -24.00
C VAL A 572 2.54 26.61 -23.61
N PHE A 573 3.21 26.31 -22.49
CA PHE A 573 4.37 27.08 -22.04
C PHE A 573 5.53 27.05 -23.04
N ASP A 574 5.78 25.90 -23.65
CA ASP A 574 6.86 25.72 -24.63
C ASP A 574 6.61 26.52 -25.93
N ASN A 575 5.36 26.90 -26.22
CA ASN A 575 4.95 27.57 -27.47
C ASN A 575 4.34 28.97 -27.26
N THR A 576 4.45 29.55 -26.08
CA THR A 576 3.91 30.89 -25.76
C THR A 576 4.94 31.71 -25.01
N ASN A 577 4.64 32.99 -24.76
CA ASN A 577 5.46 33.91 -23.97
C ASN A 577 6.89 34.07 -24.50
N GLY A 578 7.06 33.96 -25.83
CA GLY A 578 8.36 34.09 -26.50
C GLY A 578 9.27 32.86 -26.45
N HIS A 579 8.82 31.73 -25.91
CA HIS A 579 9.63 30.49 -25.87
C HIS A 579 9.73 29.79 -27.24
N ASN A 580 8.80 30.05 -28.16
CA ASN A 580 8.89 29.60 -29.55
C ASN A 580 8.93 30.83 -30.48
N SER A 581 10.02 30.96 -31.25
CA SER A 581 10.28 32.07 -32.16
C SER A 581 9.69 31.87 -33.57
N GLU A 582 9.04 30.73 -33.83
CA GLU A 582 8.37 30.48 -35.10
C GLU A 582 7.23 31.49 -35.32
N PRO A 583 6.98 31.95 -36.57
CA PRO A 583 6.03 33.02 -36.85
C PRO A 583 4.60 32.79 -36.34
N TRP A 584 4.16 31.53 -36.25
CA TRP A 584 2.83 31.18 -35.77
C TRP A 584 2.69 31.28 -34.23
N ALA A 585 3.82 31.21 -33.50
CA ALA A 585 3.88 31.17 -32.05
C ALA A 585 4.47 32.45 -31.41
N ALA A 586 5.18 33.27 -32.19
CA ALA A 586 6.01 34.38 -31.71
C ALA A 586 5.29 35.43 -30.85
N VAL A 587 3.97 35.59 -31.01
CA VAL A 587 3.16 36.60 -30.29
C VAL A 587 2.11 36.00 -29.36
N LEU A 588 2.14 34.68 -29.13
CA LEU A 588 1.14 34.01 -28.32
C LEU A 588 1.42 34.20 -26.82
N MET A 589 0.38 34.52 -26.05
CA MET A 589 0.45 34.61 -24.58
C MET A 589 -0.24 33.41 -23.94
N SER A 590 0.34 32.89 -22.85
CA SER A 590 -0.24 31.74 -22.15
C SER A 590 -1.62 32.03 -21.56
N GLU A 591 -1.89 33.29 -21.20
CA GLU A 591 -3.17 33.74 -20.65
C GLU A 591 -4.32 33.70 -21.67
N ASP A 592 -4.05 33.53 -22.97
CA ASP A 592 -5.08 33.41 -24.00
C ASP A 592 -5.71 32.01 -24.07
N TYR A 593 -5.29 31.11 -23.18
CA TYR A 593 -5.69 29.71 -23.19
C TYR A 593 -6.16 29.24 -21.81
N GLU A 594 -7.05 28.24 -21.82
CA GLU A 594 -7.62 27.62 -20.62
C GLU A 594 -7.62 26.11 -20.75
N LEU A 595 -7.72 25.44 -19.61
CA LEU A 595 -7.86 23.98 -19.51
C LEU A 595 -9.31 23.61 -19.25
N LEU A 596 -9.78 22.54 -19.87
CA LEU A 596 -11.06 21.90 -19.52
C LEU A 596 -10.84 20.84 -18.46
N CYS A 597 -11.53 20.96 -17.32
CA CYS A 597 -11.36 20.05 -16.21
C CYS A 597 -12.44 18.93 -16.24
N PRO A 598 -12.12 17.71 -15.79
CA PRO A 598 -13.09 16.61 -15.71
C PRO A 598 -14.32 16.91 -14.82
N ASN A 599 -14.21 17.84 -13.88
CA ASN A 599 -15.32 18.27 -13.02
C ASN A 599 -16.23 19.34 -13.66
N GLY A 600 -16.03 19.67 -14.94
CA GLY A 600 -16.78 20.68 -15.68
C GLY A 600 -16.26 22.11 -15.52
N ALA A 601 -15.27 22.34 -14.64
CA ALA A 601 -14.63 23.64 -14.50
C ALA A 601 -13.70 23.97 -15.67
N ARG A 602 -13.29 25.24 -15.73
CA ARG A 602 -12.19 25.73 -16.56
C ARG A 602 -11.13 26.32 -15.65
N ALA A 603 -9.85 26.16 -16.01
CA ALA A 603 -8.74 26.66 -15.20
C ALA A 603 -7.66 27.31 -16.06
N GLU A 604 -6.83 28.15 -15.43
CA GLU A 604 -5.60 28.66 -16.05
C GLU A 604 -4.68 27.49 -16.43
N VAL A 605 -3.87 27.68 -17.47
CA VAL A 605 -2.89 26.67 -17.91
C VAL A 605 -1.87 26.32 -16.83
N THR A 606 -1.62 27.22 -15.87
CA THR A 606 -0.74 26.99 -14.70
C THR A 606 -1.32 26.05 -13.65
N GLN A 607 -2.63 25.79 -13.68
CA GLN A 607 -3.34 24.96 -12.70
C GLN A 607 -3.50 23.50 -13.19
N PHE A 608 -2.68 23.06 -14.14
CA PHE A 608 -2.74 21.72 -14.74
C PHE A 608 -2.75 20.58 -13.71
N ALA A 609 -2.06 20.72 -12.58
CA ALA A 609 -2.01 19.69 -11.55
C ALA A 609 -3.40 19.41 -10.94
N ALA A 610 -4.26 20.43 -10.84
CA ALA A 610 -5.64 20.31 -10.36
C ALA A 610 -6.66 20.13 -11.50
N CYS A 611 -6.29 20.49 -12.74
CA CYS A 611 -7.15 20.44 -13.93
C CYS A 611 -6.45 19.71 -15.08
N ASN A 612 -6.53 18.38 -15.09
CA ASN A 612 -6.00 17.50 -16.12
C ASN A 612 -6.94 16.32 -16.35
N LEU A 613 -6.79 15.63 -17.48
CA LEU A 613 -7.54 14.42 -17.82
C LEU A 613 -6.98 13.18 -17.13
N ALA A 614 -5.66 13.12 -16.99
CA ALA A 614 -4.93 12.14 -16.19
C ALA A 614 -3.47 12.58 -16.03
N GLN A 615 -2.81 12.09 -14.99
CA GLN A 615 -1.34 12.09 -14.90
C GLN A 615 -0.81 10.80 -15.52
N ILE A 616 0.23 10.90 -16.35
CA ILE A 616 0.98 9.72 -16.79
C ILE A 616 1.85 9.23 -15.62
N PRO A 617 1.63 8.00 -15.13
CA PRO A 617 2.31 7.50 -13.95
C PRO A 617 3.76 7.14 -14.28
N SER A 618 4.64 7.30 -13.29
CA SER A 618 6.02 6.82 -13.39
C SER A 618 6.06 5.30 -13.48
N GLN A 619 7.16 4.77 -14.02
CA GLN A 619 7.40 3.33 -14.02
C GLN A 619 7.54 2.80 -12.60
N ALA A 620 7.19 1.52 -12.42
CA ALA A 620 7.29 0.83 -11.14
C ALA A 620 7.90 -0.56 -11.28
N VAL A 621 8.65 -0.95 -10.25
CA VAL A 621 9.12 -2.30 -10.05
C VAL A 621 7.94 -3.14 -9.56
N MET A 622 7.49 -4.10 -10.37
CA MET A 622 6.35 -4.96 -10.08
C MET A 622 6.83 -6.32 -9.55
N VAL A 623 6.18 -6.81 -8.49
CA VAL A 623 6.51 -8.07 -7.80
C VAL A 623 5.24 -8.85 -7.43
N ARG A 624 5.39 -10.09 -6.95
CA ARG A 624 4.26 -10.84 -6.38
C ARG A 624 3.81 -10.26 -5.02
N PRO A 625 2.54 -10.42 -4.63
CA PRO A 625 2.04 -9.98 -3.32
C PRO A 625 2.74 -10.61 -2.10
N ASP A 626 3.32 -11.80 -2.25
CA ASP A 626 4.07 -12.50 -1.20
C ASP A 626 5.53 -12.02 -1.06
N THR A 627 6.05 -11.33 -2.08
CA THR A 627 7.36 -10.70 -2.03
C THR A 627 7.34 -9.50 -1.08
N ASN A 628 8.27 -9.45 -0.13
CA ASN A 628 8.39 -8.33 0.79
C ASN A 628 8.90 -7.07 0.06
N ILE A 629 7.99 -6.17 -0.28
CA ILE A 629 8.27 -4.92 -1.01
C ILE A 629 9.27 -4.02 -0.28
N PHE A 630 9.31 -4.06 1.06
CA PHE A 630 10.24 -3.22 1.84
C PHE A 630 11.68 -3.67 1.68
N THR A 631 11.92 -4.97 1.46
CA THR A 631 13.26 -5.46 1.14
C THR A 631 13.70 -5.12 -0.28
N VAL A 632 12.76 -5.08 -1.23
CA VAL A 632 13.04 -4.66 -2.61
C VAL A 632 13.37 -3.16 -2.63
N TYR A 633 12.52 -2.31 -2.06
CA TYR A 633 12.82 -0.88 -1.95
C TYR A 633 14.07 -0.63 -1.10
N GLY A 634 14.25 -1.34 0.02
CA GLY A 634 15.42 -1.21 0.88
C GLY A 634 16.74 -1.53 0.17
N LEU A 635 16.76 -2.58 -0.65
CA LEU A 635 17.90 -2.90 -1.52
C LEU A 635 18.17 -1.77 -2.51
N LEU A 636 17.15 -1.31 -3.23
CA LEU A 636 17.28 -0.25 -4.23
C LEU A 636 17.67 1.09 -3.61
N ASP A 637 17.18 1.40 -2.41
CA ASP A 637 17.48 2.62 -1.67
C ASP A 637 18.94 2.67 -1.20
N LYS A 638 19.45 1.55 -0.66
CA LYS A 638 20.88 1.45 -0.30
C LYS A 638 21.79 1.37 -1.52
N ALA A 639 21.33 0.79 -2.61
CA ALA A 639 22.08 0.78 -3.85
C ALA A 639 22.19 2.18 -4.46
N GLN A 640 21.10 2.96 -4.51
CA GLN A 640 21.13 4.30 -5.10
C GLN A 640 21.96 5.30 -4.30
N ASP A 641 22.11 5.13 -2.97
CA ASP A 641 23.05 5.90 -2.15
C ASP A 641 24.50 5.78 -2.67
N LEU A 642 24.84 4.68 -3.35
CA LEU A 642 26.16 4.41 -3.92
C LEU A 642 26.21 4.61 -5.43
N PHE A 643 25.17 4.21 -6.15
CA PHE A 643 25.19 4.03 -7.61
C PHE A 643 24.13 4.86 -8.34
N GLY A 644 23.36 5.69 -7.64
CA GLY A 644 22.27 6.49 -8.22
C GLY A 644 22.74 7.74 -8.94
N ASP A 645 23.74 8.46 -8.40
CA ASP A 645 24.32 9.62 -9.08
C ASP A 645 25.16 9.20 -10.29
N ASP A 646 24.86 9.71 -11.48
CA ASP A 646 25.60 9.41 -12.72
C ASP A 646 27.07 9.84 -12.68
N HIS A 647 27.46 10.68 -11.72
CA HIS A 647 28.84 11.11 -11.49
C HIS A 647 29.53 10.36 -10.33
N ASN A 648 28.88 9.34 -9.78
CA ASN A 648 29.47 8.54 -8.70
C ASN A 648 30.79 7.88 -9.14
N LYS A 649 31.67 7.63 -8.16
CA LYS A 649 32.99 7.00 -8.38
C LYS A 649 33.01 5.53 -7.97
N ASN A 650 31.84 4.92 -7.75
CA ASN A 650 31.70 3.59 -7.17
C ASN A 650 31.67 2.48 -8.23
N GLY A 651 31.88 2.83 -9.51
CA GLY A 651 32.14 1.86 -10.59
C GLY A 651 30.89 1.20 -11.18
N PHE A 652 29.69 1.71 -10.88
CA PHE A 652 28.43 1.31 -11.51
C PHE A 652 27.43 2.48 -11.44
N LYS A 653 26.53 2.59 -12.42
CA LYS A 653 25.49 3.63 -12.47
C LYS A 653 24.15 2.97 -12.76
N MET A 654 23.20 3.09 -11.84
CA MET A 654 21.89 2.45 -11.96
C MET A 654 21.05 3.05 -13.07
N PHE A 655 21.07 4.37 -13.18
CA PHE A 655 20.21 5.16 -14.06
C PHE A 655 20.95 5.70 -15.30
N ASP A 656 22.06 5.06 -15.69
CA ASP A 656 22.77 5.38 -16.92
C ASP A 656 23.02 4.10 -17.73
N SER A 657 22.75 4.17 -19.03
CA SER A 657 22.92 3.07 -19.97
C SER A 657 24.07 3.29 -20.96
N SER A 658 24.83 4.38 -20.83
CA SER A 658 25.88 4.79 -21.78
C SER A 658 26.99 3.76 -22.03
N ASN A 659 27.27 2.90 -21.04
CA ASN A 659 28.28 1.82 -21.16
C ASN A 659 27.78 0.60 -21.94
N TYR A 660 26.51 0.58 -22.32
CA TYR A 660 25.84 -0.55 -22.95
C TYR A 660 25.33 -0.14 -24.33
N HIS A 661 25.13 -1.12 -25.22
CA HIS A 661 24.56 -0.86 -26.55
C HIS A 661 23.02 -0.72 -26.49
N GLY A 662 22.53 0.21 -25.68
CA GLY A 662 21.11 0.47 -25.47
C GLY A 662 20.84 1.73 -24.61
N GLN A 663 19.57 2.05 -24.43
CA GLN A 663 19.08 3.17 -23.60
C GLN A 663 17.97 2.65 -22.70
N ASP A 664 17.74 3.30 -21.57
CA ASP A 664 16.67 2.97 -20.62
C ASP A 664 16.69 1.49 -20.19
N LEU A 665 17.88 0.95 -19.95
CA LEU A 665 18.07 -0.45 -19.60
C LEU A 665 17.79 -0.67 -18.11
N LEU A 666 16.89 -1.59 -17.76
CA LEU A 666 16.36 -1.87 -16.40
C LEU A 666 15.53 -0.74 -15.77
N PHE A 667 16.01 0.49 -15.90
CA PHE A 667 15.37 1.72 -15.46
C PHE A 667 15.53 2.77 -16.56
N LYS A 668 14.64 3.75 -16.59
CA LYS A 668 14.81 4.94 -17.43
C LYS A 668 16.09 5.66 -17.07
N ASP A 669 16.83 6.12 -18.09
CA ASP A 669 18.05 6.89 -17.86
C ASP A 669 17.76 8.29 -17.27
N ALA A 670 16.50 8.73 -17.38
CA ALA A 670 16.02 9.97 -16.76
C ALA A 670 15.70 9.84 -15.24
N THR A 671 15.82 8.64 -14.68
CA THR A 671 15.53 8.39 -13.26
C THR A 671 16.57 9.11 -12.39
N ILE A 672 16.12 9.98 -11.50
CA ILE A 672 17.01 10.61 -10.50
C ILE A 672 17.15 9.71 -9.27
N ARG A 673 16.06 9.07 -8.88
CA ARG A 673 16.01 8.18 -7.73
C ARG A 673 14.87 7.19 -7.83
N VAL A 674 15.00 6.10 -7.10
CA VAL A 674 13.89 5.21 -6.77
C VAL A 674 13.20 5.71 -5.51
N VAL A 675 11.87 5.65 -5.50
CA VAL A 675 11.00 6.07 -4.40
C VAL A 675 10.16 4.89 -3.89
N PRO A 676 9.80 4.90 -2.59
CA PRO A 676 8.86 3.91 -2.05
C PRO A 676 7.46 4.15 -2.62
N VAL A 677 6.64 3.10 -2.65
CA VAL A 677 5.24 3.22 -3.09
C VAL A 677 4.36 3.96 -2.08
N GLY A 678 4.78 4.02 -0.81
CA GLY A 678 4.00 4.60 0.28
C GLY A 678 2.62 3.94 0.37
N GLU A 679 1.57 4.75 0.47
CA GLU A 679 0.19 4.25 0.53
C GLU A 679 -0.33 3.70 -0.81
N ARG A 680 0.38 3.92 -1.94
CA ARG A 680 -0.02 3.49 -3.30
C ARG A 680 0.42 2.04 -3.59
N THR A 681 0.02 1.12 -2.72
CA THR A 681 0.49 -0.28 -2.73
C THR A 681 -0.19 -1.18 -3.77
N THR A 682 -1.24 -0.69 -4.45
CA THR A 682 -1.90 -1.42 -5.53
C THR A 682 -1.61 -0.79 -6.89
N TYR A 683 -1.77 -1.57 -7.97
CA TYR A 683 -1.60 -1.03 -9.32
C TYR A 683 -2.58 0.11 -9.63
N ARG A 684 -3.82 0.07 -9.08
CA ARG A 684 -4.81 1.14 -9.29
C ARG A 684 -4.40 2.42 -8.57
N ASP A 685 -3.93 2.31 -7.33
CA ASP A 685 -3.50 3.48 -6.55
C ASP A 685 -2.21 4.09 -7.12
N TRP A 686 -1.31 3.26 -7.65
CA TRP A 686 -0.08 3.71 -8.31
C TRP A 686 -0.38 4.45 -9.63
N LEU A 687 -1.19 3.86 -10.50
CA LEU A 687 -1.55 4.44 -11.79
C LEU A 687 -2.47 5.67 -11.65
N GLY A 688 -3.28 5.71 -10.60
CA GLY A 688 -4.28 6.74 -10.36
C GLY A 688 -5.62 6.42 -11.06
N PRO A 689 -6.75 6.82 -10.45
CA PRO A 689 -8.09 6.46 -10.93
C PRO A 689 -8.40 7.00 -12.33
N ASP A 690 -7.98 8.22 -12.64
CA ASP A 690 -8.26 8.86 -13.93
C ASP A 690 -7.55 8.17 -15.10
N TYR A 691 -6.28 7.79 -14.91
CA TYR A 691 -5.51 7.03 -15.90
C TYR A 691 -6.12 5.64 -16.13
N VAL A 692 -6.45 4.94 -15.04
CA VAL A 692 -7.08 3.61 -15.10
C VAL A 692 -8.43 3.67 -15.80
N ALA A 693 -9.25 4.68 -15.49
CA ALA A 693 -10.56 4.87 -16.10
C ALA A 693 -10.45 5.11 -17.61
N ALA A 694 -9.48 5.93 -18.05
CA ALA A 694 -9.25 6.16 -19.47
C ALA A 694 -8.76 4.88 -20.18
N LEU A 695 -7.83 4.14 -19.57
CA LEU A 695 -7.32 2.89 -20.12
C LEU A 695 -8.44 1.83 -20.21
N GLU A 696 -9.30 1.70 -19.19
CA GLU A 696 -10.46 0.81 -19.21
C GLU A 696 -11.47 1.21 -20.29
N GLY A 697 -11.69 2.50 -20.52
CA GLY A 697 -12.48 3.00 -21.62
C GLY A 697 -11.97 2.51 -22.98
N MET A 698 -10.65 2.57 -23.20
CA MET A 698 -10.03 2.05 -24.43
C MET A 698 -10.07 0.52 -24.52
N LEU A 699 -9.77 -0.19 -23.43
CA LEU A 699 -9.69 -1.66 -23.40
C LEU A 699 -11.04 -2.36 -23.45
N SER A 700 -12.11 -1.73 -22.95
CA SER A 700 -13.49 -2.25 -23.05
C SER A 700 -13.95 -2.47 -24.49
N GLN A 701 -13.21 -1.93 -25.46
CA GLN A 701 -13.43 -2.06 -26.89
C GLN A 701 -12.49 -3.08 -27.56
N GLN A 702 -11.72 -3.88 -26.82
CA GLN A 702 -11.00 -5.02 -27.40
C GLN A 702 -11.97 -6.19 -27.60
N CYS A 703 -12.67 -6.19 -28.74
CA CYS A 703 -13.50 -7.31 -29.17
C CYS A 703 -12.66 -8.59 -29.26
N SER A 704 -13.04 -9.64 -28.51
CA SER A 704 -12.48 -10.98 -28.66
C SER A 704 -12.82 -11.52 -30.05
N GLY A 705 -11.91 -11.34 -31.00
CA GLY A 705 -11.96 -11.99 -32.31
C GLY A 705 -11.69 -13.48 -32.18
N ALA A 706 -12.70 -14.26 -31.76
CA ALA A 706 -12.70 -15.71 -31.86
C ALA A 706 -14.13 -16.25 -32.02
N ALA A 707 -14.89 -15.69 -32.97
CA ALA A 707 -15.95 -16.47 -33.61
C ALA A 707 -15.29 -17.39 -34.63
N VAL A 708 -14.81 -18.55 -34.17
CA VAL A 708 -14.51 -19.67 -35.05
C VAL A 708 -15.76 -19.92 -35.87
N THR A 709 -15.63 -19.83 -37.19
CA THR A 709 -16.63 -20.28 -38.14
C THR A 709 -16.95 -21.73 -37.82
N ALA A 710 -18.11 -21.96 -37.20
CA ALA A 710 -18.71 -23.27 -37.13
C ALA A 710 -18.99 -23.70 -38.57
N SER A 711 -18.07 -24.47 -39.13
CA SER A 711 -18.26 -25.18 -40.38
C SER A 711 -19.51 -26.04 -40.22
N GLY A 712 -20.51 -25.76 -41.07
CA GLY A 712 -21.78 -26.46 -41.07
C GLY A 712 -21.57 -27.94 -41.34
N VAL A 713 -21.73 -28.76 -40.32
CA VAL A 713 -22.00 -30.18 -40.49
C VAL A 713 -23.48 -30.29 -40.86
N SER A 714 -23.73 -30.55 -42.15
CA SER A 714 -25.05 -30.94 -42.65
C SER A 714 -25.48 -32.25 -42.01
N LEU A 715 -26.44 -32.18 -41.08
CA LEU A 715 -27.23 -33.32 -40.64
C LEU A 715 -28.25 -33.66 -41.73
N LEU A 716 -27.92 -34.68 -42.53
CA LEU A 716 -28.87 -35.37 -43.41
C LEU A 716 -29.92 -36.09 -42.56
N LEU A 717 -31.12 -35.52 -42.53
CA LEU A 717 -32.35 -36.16 -42.06
C LEU A 717 -32.78 -37.23 -43.07
N LEU A 718 -32.69 -38.52 -42.68
CA LEU A 718 -33.38 -39.62 -43.36
C LEU A 718 -34.83 -39.73 -42.84
N PRO A 719 -35.85 -39.80 -43.71
CA PRO A 719 -37.22 -40.06 -43.28
C PRO A 719 -37.46 -41.58 -43.16
N LEU A 720 -37.87 -42.03 -41.97
CA LEU A 720 -38.44 -43.37 -41.77
C LEU A 720 -39.85 -43.41 -42.39
N ALA A 721 -40.00 -44.17 -43.47
CA ALA A 721 -41.29 -44.58 -44.00
C ALA A 721 -41.81 -45.81 -43.24
N LEU A 722 -43.02 -45.69 -42.69
CA LEU A 722 -43.80 -46.83 -42.19
C LEU A 722 -44.26 -47.70 -43.36
N THR A 723 -43.97 -48.99 -43.32
CA THR A 723 -44.71 -50.01 -44.08
C THR A 723 -45.19 -51.10 -43.14
N ALA A 724 -46.50 -51.27 -43.10
CA ALA A 724 -47.19 -52.30 -42.35
C ALA A 724 -47.23 -53.63 -43.12
N GLY A 725 -47.10 -54.73 -42.37
CA GLY A 725 -47.84 -55.97 -42.61
C GLY A 725 -47.14 -57.08 -43.41
N LEU A 726 -46.76 -58.15 -42.68
CA LEU A 726 -47.37 -59.49 -42.70
C LEU A 726 -46.37 -60.66 -42.79
N LEU A 727 -46.67 -61.65 -41.93
CA LEU A 727 -46.40 -63.10 -42.03
C LEU A 727 -45.02 -63.66 -41.60
N GLN A 728 -45.04 -64.24 -40.40
CA GLN A 728 -44.35 -65.46 -39.91
C GLN A 728 -44.29 -66.64 -40.93
N PRO A 729 -43.64 -67.81 -40.63
CA PRO A 729 -42.56 -68.14 -39.66
C PRO A 729 -41.49 -69.12 -40.24
N SER A 730 -40.65 -69.68 -39.34
CA SER A 730 -39.83 -70.91 -39.44
C SER A 730 -38.58 -70.84 -40.34
N LEU A 731 -37.39 -71.31 -39.95
CA LEU A 731 -36.94 -72.32 -38.97
C LEU A 731 -35.58 -71.90 -38.41
#